data_AF-A0A2E6DTR4-F1
#
_entry.id   AF-A0A2E6DTR4-F1
#
_cell.length_a   1.000
_cell.length_b   1.000
_cell.length_c   1.000
_cell.angle_alpha   90.00
_cell.angle_beta   90.00
_cell.angle_gamma   90.00
#
_symmetry.space_group_name_H-M   'P 1'
#
loop_
_entity.id
_entity.type
_entity.pdbx_description
1 polymer ?
#
loop_
_entity_poly.entity_id
_entity_poly.type
_entity_poly.pdbx_seq_one_letter_code
_entity_poly.pdbx_strand_id
1 'polypeptide(L)'
;DESDPDSDGDGWYDDYEDECQTNASDPNSRPLDSDNDGICDGMDDDDGSMILMVYPSAVLELSLNVTMPNFIPYTAGGDIDTWEISPALPLGLNFDGVSPARSTSHTGVISGMPTELMDPTLYTVWANNSEHSSVYTIMVSVLTDNDLDGLPDVYDDDDDNDGWSDEMEDLCSNDAMDGSNAPQDSDGDEICNAVDDDDDDDGFTDDDEIICISDPEDPNDVPSDLDGNGVCDALESDTDGDGWTDGLENACGTDPMDPASVPVDADEDASCDVLDDDDDNDGSPDVEDAYPLDSGAHTDTDGDGDPDTILYSPYFGNLTEDMDDDGDGWNDTVEIDCGTEPLNASSVPVDSDENGICDVNDDEPEIESEPDEEPPEETDSGLSQYLSWTACCILLLLLLLLLLVLLRGSDKSVMTLIRKYRDAEPENTTSKPVFVFGVGTRDDPFMLDPVEGLSCGSSVESKELITIDNLDSGSIIRFNDMNNRENDGRFRMDSIEVHDDDGEGNGSIRFRLKFDDSLGYGSEGGSDYEGLIKCGVSSVYFQWNVQTKESAKDRKAREKAEAEARKAEENRIREEAKAEALAQAAQEAEKEKKMRAEVEERVRAEAEAKARIEAEAKAKAEAEMKAKQDVAKEREAAERQANKEAAALAQREAEHRLAEMEEKMAAKMAEMEQKMEGLSKKEAELARVAAKAEFIDFKTLGVAKASDKDDLKQIKGIGPFIEEKLNALGIYTFLQISRMTPEIEEQVNVAIEFFRGRVRRDKWAQQAKKLHENKD
;
A
#
# COMPACT_ATOMS: atom_id res chain seq x y z
N ASP A 1 -108.05 6.94 25.31
CA ASP A 1 -107.91 7.94 26.37
C ASP A 1 -106.65 8.67 25.96
N GLU A 2 -106.77 9.76 25.20
CA GLU A 2 -105.61 10.42 24.56
C GLU A 2 -104.88 11.34 25.55
N SER A 3 -104.49 10.76 26.69
CA SER A 3 -103.70 11.43 27.71
C SER A 3 -103.11 10.40 28.67
N ASP A 4 -102.66 9.27 28.15
CA ASP A 4 -101.66 8.50 28.90
C ASP A 4 -100.33 9.20 28.60
N PRO A 5 -99.66 9.80 29.60
CA PRO A 5 -98.40 10.49 29.36
C PRO A 5 -97.21 9.53 29.23
N ASP A 6 -97.42 8.22 29.37
CA ASP A 6 -96.45 7.13 29.20
C ASP A 6 -97.15 6.02 28.39
N SER A 7 -97.00 6.07 27.06
CA SER A 7 -97.79 5.30 26.09
C SER A 7 -97.45 3.81 26.05
N ASP A 8 -96.25 3.41 26.49
CA ASP A 8 -95.80 2.02 26.54
C ASP A 8 -95.64 1.44 27.96
N GLY A 9 -95.78 2.29 28.98
CA GLY A 9 -95.88 1.93 30.39
C GLY A 9 -94.54 1.53 31.02
N ASP A 10 -93.44 2.00 30.46
CA ASP A 10 -92.10 1.59 30.83
C ASP A 10 -91.46 2.45 31.93
N GLY A 11 -92.14 3.55 32.30
CA GLY A 11 -91.80 4.48 33.35
C GLY A 11 -91.27 5.84 32.89
N TRP A 12 -91.12 6.06 31.58
CA TRP A 12 -90.73 7.35 30.99
C TRP A 12 -91.93 8.08 30.38
N TYR A 13 -91.88 9.42 30.36
CA TYR A 13 -92.97 10.21 29.79
C TYR A 13 -92.74 10.41 28.28
N ASP A 14 -93.79 10.30 27.47
CA ASP A 14 -93.75 10.42 26.01
C ASP A 14 -93.08 11.71 25.54
N ASP A 15 -93.28 12.82 26.26
CA ASP A 15 -92.66 14.11 25.95
C ASP A 15 -91.16 14.15 26.22
N TYR A 16 -90.70 13.51 27.31
CA TYR A 16 -89.28 13.37 27.61
C TYR A 16 -88.59 12.41 26.64
N GLU A 17 -89.23 11.32 26.25
CA GLU A 17 -88.69 10.36 25.27
C GLU A 17 -88.55 10.94 23.86
N ASP A 18 -89.56 11.66 23.37
CA ASP A 18 -89.49 12.37 22.09
C ASP A 18 -88.30 13.35 22.06
N GLU A 19 -88.05 13.99 23.19
CA GLU A 19 -87.05 15.04 23.40
C GLU A 19 -85.65 14.40 23.56
N CYS A 20 -85.55 13.19 24.13
CA CYS A 20 -84.37 12.30 24.15
C CYS A 20 -84.15 11.49 22.86
N GLN A 21 -84.99 11.69 21.85
CA GLN A 21 -84.98 10.95 20.58
C GLN A 21 -85.19 9.43 20.73
N THR A 22 -85.89 8.99 21.77
CA THR A 22 -86.29 7.59 21.99
C THR A 22 -87.75 7.37 21.58
N ASN A 23 -88.11 6.12 21.26
CA ASN A 23 -89.44 5.79 20.75
C ASN A 23 -90.43 5.54 21.89
N ALA A 24 -91.28 6.54 22.17
CA ALA A 24 -92.35 6.53 23.19
C ALA A 24 -93.47 5.46 23.02
N SER A 25 -93.29 4.52 22.09
CA SER A 25 -94.24 3.41 21.86
C SER A 25 -93.57 2.04 21.89
N ASP A 26 -92.26 1.97 22.19
CA ASP A 26 -91.51 0.73 22.31
C ASP A 26 -90.90 0.60 23.71
N PRO A 27 -91.42 -0.29 24.57
CA PRO A 27 -91.02 -0.38 25.98
C PRO A 27 -89.59 -0.89 26.21
N ASN A 28 -88.82 -1.15 25.13
CA ASN A 28 -87.39 -1.46 25.17
C ASN A 28 -86.51 -0.30 24.69
N SER A 29 -87.10 0.75 24.13
CA SER A 29 -86.45 2.00 23.78
C SER A 29 -86.54 2.90 25.01
N ARG A 30 -85.40 3.30 25.56
CA ARG A 30 -85.35 4.10 26.79
C ARG A 30 -84.32 5.21 26.65
N PRO A 31 -84.58 6.40 27.21
CA PRO A 31 -83.55 7.42 27.35
C PRO A 31 -82.31 6.80 27.99
N LEU A 32 -81.18 6.91 27.29
CA LEU A 32 -79.87 6.60 27.86
C LEU A 32 -79.35 7.87 28.52
N ASP A 33 -78.71 7.68 29.66
CA ASP A 33 -78.06 8.71 30.47
C ASP A 33 -76.69 8.11 30.80
N SER A 34 -75.72 8.39 29.92
CA SER A 34 -74.41 7.73 29.88
C SER A 34 -73.47 8.18 30.99
N ASP A 35 -73.61 9.42 31.46
CA ASP A 35 -72.82 10.00 32.55
C ASP A 35 -73.56 10.07 33.89
N ASN A 36 -74.86 9.77 33.89
CA ASN A 36 -75.74 9.60 35.04
C ASN A 36 -76.01 10.94 35.78
N ASP A 37 -75.99 12.06 35.06
CA ASP A 37 -76.25 13.42 35.57
C ASP A 37 -77.75 13.75 35.66
N GLY A 38 -78.60 12.90 35.07
CA GLY A 38 -80.06 13.01 35.05
C GLY A 38 -80.64 13.71 33.82
N ILE A 39 -79.82 14.03 32.83
CA ILE A 39 -80.17 14.43 31.47
C ILE A 39 -79.91 13.22 30.56
N CYS A 40 -80.74 13.02 29.54
CA CYS A 40 -80.49 11.94 28.60
C CYS A 40 -79.52 12.37 27.48
N ASP A 41 -78.77 11.41 26.92
CA ASP A 41 -77.79 11.63 25.85
C ASP A 41 -78.35 12.38 24.63
N GLY A 42 -79.66 12.29 24.37
CA GLY A 42 -80.32 12.99 23.25
C GLY A 42 -80.58 14.48 23.51
N MET A 43 -80.52 14.91 24.77
CA MET A 43 -80.64 16.30 25.25
C MET A 43 -79.35 16.84 25.86
N ASP A 44 -78.37 15.97 26.08
CA ASP A 44 -77.11 16.32 26.68
C ASP A 44 -76.08 16.72 25.61
N ASP A 45 -75.64 17.98 25.69
CA ASP A 45 -74.64 18.54 24.78
C ASP A 45 -73.20 18.35 25.35
N ASP A 46 -73.05 17.92 26.60
CA ASP A 46 -71.77 17.77 27.32
C ASP A 46 -71.66 16.37 28.00
N ASP A 47 -71.07 15.36 27.35
CA ASP A 47 -70.96 14.01 27.94
C ASP A 47 -69.94 13.97 29.10
N GLY A 48 -70.43 13.94 30.35
CA GLY A 48 -69.62 13.89 31.58
C GLY A 48 -69.02 12.51 31.91
N SER A 49 -69.16 11.50 31.04
CA SER A 49 -68.75 10.14 31.36
C SER A 49 -67.22 9.96 31.45
N MET A 50 -66.75 8.76 31.80
CA MET A 50 -65.32 8.52 32.00
C MET A 50 -64.48 8.76 30.75
N ILE A 51 -63.40 9.55 30.86
CA ILE A 51 -62.48 9.79 29.73
C ILE A 51 -61.46 8.65 29.60
N LEU A 52 -61.35 8.09 28.39
CA LEU A 52 -60.23 7.29 27.96
C LEU A 52 -59.38 8.06 26.95
N MET A 53 -58.09 8.22 27.25
CA MET A 53 -57.12 8.87 26.38
C MET A 53 -55.87 8.00 26.22
N VAL A 54 -55.44 7.77 24.98
CA VAL A 54 -54.23 6.99 24.65
C VAL A 54 -53.52 7.61 23.45
N TYR A 55 -52.20 7.85 23.54
CA TYR A 55 -51.40 8.22 22.38
C TYR A 55 -50.95 6.99 21.58
N PRO A 56 -50.66 7.13 20.26
CA PRO A 56 -50.25 6.00 19.43
C PRO A 56 -48.94 5.33 19.90
N SER A 57 -48.09 6.06 20.64
CA SER A 57 -46.87 5.54 21.25
C SER A 57 -46.64 6.18 22.63
N ALA A 58 -45.92 5.49 23.50
CA ALA A 58 -45.42 6.03 24.76
C ALA A 58 -44.04 6.71 24.59
N VAL A 59 -43.44 6.63 23.41
CA VAL A 59 -42.14 7.22 23.06
C VAL A 59 -42.32 8.03 21.77
N LEU A 60 -41.84 9.27 21.79
CA LEU A 60 -41.87 10.22 20.69
C LEU A 60 -40.44 10.77 20.50
N GLU A 61 -39.69 10.15 19.60
CA GLU A 61 -38.36 10.61 19.20
C GLU A 61 -38.51 11.47 17.95
N LEU A 62 -37.86 12.63 17.94
CA LEU A 62 -38.01 13.65 16.91
C LEU A 62 -36.64 14.10 16.39
N SER A 63 -36.59 14.47 15.12
CA SER A 63 -35.42 15.11 14.52
C SER A 63 -35.44 16.63 14.69
N LEU A 64 -34.29 17.23 14.96
CA LEU A 64 -34.12 18.67 15.12
C LEU A 64 -34.43 19.39 13.80
N ASN A 65 -35.14 20.53 13.87
CA ASN A 65 -35.50 21.36 12.70
C ASN A 65 -36.37 20.68 11.62
N VAL A 66 -36.80 19.43 11.81
CA VAL A 66 -37.76 18.77 10.94
C VAL A 66 -39.18 18.86 11.50
N THR A 67 -40.16 19.07 10.64
CA THR A 67 -41.57 19.16 11.07
C THR A 67 -42.11 17.77 11.36
N MET A 68 -42.48 17.51 12.62
CA MET A 68 -43.03 16.22 13.00
C MET A 68 -44.44 16.00 12.44
N PRO A 69 -44.83 14.76 12.12
CA PRO A 69 -46.24 14.44 11.88
C PRO A 69 -47.07 14.71 13.15
N ASN A 70 -48.32 15.15 12.96
CA ASN A 70 -49.20 15.43 14.10
C ASN A 70 -49.39 14.18 14.97
N PHE A 71 -49.01 14.29 16.23
CA PHE A 71 -49.13 13.23 17.22
C PHE A 71 -50.48 13.35 17.93
N ILE A 72 -51.45 12.63 17.39
CA ILE A 72 -52.87 12.75 17.72
C ILE A 72 -53.27 11.68 18.76
N PRO A 73 -53.86 12.05 19.90
CA PRO A 73 -54.38 11.07 20.85
C PRO A 73 -55.68 10.42 20.35
N TYR A 74 -55.88 9.16 20.70
CA TYR A 74 -57.15 8.46 20.60
C TYR A 74 -57.97 8.71 21.87
N THR A 75 -59.17 9.24 21.72
CA THR A 75 -60.11 9.54 22.82
C THR A 75 -61.40 8.75 22.69
N ALA A 76 -61.96 8.32 23.82
CA ALA A 76 -63.26 7.64 23.91
C ALA A 76 -63.90 7.89 25.28
N GLY A 77 -65.22 7.71 25.37
CA GLY A 77 -66.00 8.05 26.57
C GLY A 77 -66.43 9.52 26.54
N GLY A 78 -66.42 10.17 27.70
CA GLY A 78 -66.92 11.54 27.85
C GLY A 78 -66.14 12.60 27.06
N ASP A 79 -66.82 13.72 26.81
CA ASP A 79 -66.24 14.90 26.19
C ASP A 79 -65.13 15.48 27.06
N ILE A 80 -64.15 16.14 26.44
CA ILE A 80 -62.96 16.64 27.14
C ILE A 80 -62.95 18.17 27.14
N ASP A 81 -63.12 18.77 28.31
CA ASP A 81 -63.12 20.23 28.49
C ASP A 81 -61.73 20.84 28.37
N THR A 82 -60.75 20.19 28.99
CA THR A 82 -59.40 20.73 29.16
C THR A 82 -58.34 19.67 28.98
N TRP A 83 -57.26 20.09 28.34
CA TRP A 83 -56.05 19.32 28.15
C TRP A 83 -54.90 20.02 28.84
N GLU A 84 -54.00 19.26 29.48
CA GLU A 84 -52.79 19.79 30.11
C GLU A 84 -51.58 18.91 29.80
N ILE A 85 -50.39 19.50 29.73
CA ILE A 85 -49.13 18.78 29.57
C ILE A 85 -48.05 19.34 30.49
N SER A 86 -47.29 18.47 31.14
CA SER A 86 -46.17 18.85 32.02
C SER A 86 -45.00 17.87 31.90
N PRO A 87 -43.74 18.36 31.80
CA PRO A 87 -43.34 19.77 31.75
C PRO A 87 -43.78 20.48 30.46
N ALA A 88 -43.45 21.78 30.29
CA ALA A 88 -43.76 22.48 29.05
C ALA A 88 -42.91 21.91 27.90
N LEU A 89 -43.52 21.73 26.73
CA LEU A 89 -42.83 21.24 25.53
C LEU A 89 -41.66 22.17 25.13
N PRO A 90 -40.59 21.63 24.51
CA PRO A 90 -39.47 22.42 24.02
C PRO A 90 -39.90 23.43 22.94
N LEU A 91 -39.04 24.41 22.65
CA LEU A 91 -39.35 25.42 21.65
C LEU A 91 -39.62 24.80 20.28
N GLY A 92 -40.60 25.37 19.58
CA GLY A 92 -41.01 24.93 18.25
C GLY A 92 -42.02 23.77 18.24
N LEU A 93 -42.18 23.06 19.37
CA LEU A 93 -43.31 22.16 19.59
C LEU A 93 -44.51 22.91 20.19
N ASN A 94 -45.68 22.46 19.77
CA ASN A 94 -46.98 23.02 20.08
C ASN A 94 -47.89 21.92 20.62
N PHE A 95 -48.64 22.24 21.67
CA PHE A 95 -49.81 21.46 22.05
C PHE A 95 -51.02 22.24 21.54
N ASP A 96 -51.64 21.74 20.47
CA ASP A 96 -52.85 22.32 19.87
C ASP A 96 -52.71 23.81 19.50
N GLY A 97 -51.59 24.16 18.87
CA GLY A 97 -51.31 25.52 18.41
C GLY A 97 -50.86 26.52 19.48
N VAL A 98 -50.69 26.09 20.75
CA VAL A 98 -50.14 26.93 21.83
C VAL A 98 -48.68 26.56 22.10
N SER A 99 -47.79 27.55 22.21
CA SER A 99 -46.37 27.36 22.57
C SER A 99 -45.83 28.53 23.41
N PRO A 100 -45.08 28.30 24.52
CA PRO A 100 -44.84 27.02 25.15
C PRO A 100 -46.12 26.49 25.82
N ALA A 101 -46.50 25.29 25.44
CA ALA A 101 -47.80 24.74 25.76
C ALA A 101 -47.86 24.17 27.17
N ARG A 102 -48.94 24.45 27.88
CA ARG A 102 -49.21 23.92 29.23
C ARG A 102 -50.65 23.48 29.40
N SER A 103 -51.59 24.11 28.69
CA SER A 103 -53.00 23.73 28.66
C SER A 103 -53.69 24.29 27.40
N THR A 104 -54.72 23.59 26.93
CA THR A 104 -55.61 23.99 25.83
C THR A 104 -57.03 23.46 26.08
N SER A 105 -58.01 24.03 25.39
CA SER A 105 -59.43 23.65 25.41
C SER A 105 -59.95 23.15 24.05
N HIS A 106 -59.07 22.80 23.10
CA HIS A 106 -59.52 22.23 21.81
C HIS A 106 -59.10 20.77 21.65
N THR A 107 -57.80 20.47 21.57
CA THR A 107 -57.33 19.09 21.35
C THR A 107 -56.05 18.75 22.13
N GLY A 108 -55.76 17.46 22.30
CA GLY A 108 -54.48 16.99 22.83
C GLY A 108 -53.38 16.80 21.79
N VAL A 109 -53.48 17.40 20.60
CA VAL A 109 -52.52 17.13 19.52
C VAL A 109 -51.17 17.77 19.81
N ILE A 110 -50.08 17.00 19.73
CA ILE A 110 -48.71 17.51 19.75
C ILE A 110 -48.24 17.65 18.29
N SER A 111 -47.71 18.82 17.93
CA SER A 111 -47.30 19.14 16.56
C SER A 111 -46.19 20.20 16.56
N GLY A 112 -45.55 20.42 15.42
CA GLY A 112 -44.59 21.51 15.26
C GLY A 112 -43.25 21.04 14.70
N MET A 113 -42.23 21.85 14.91
CA MET A 113 -40.85 21.60 14.48
C MET A 113 -39.97 21.91 15.69
N PRO A 114 -39.34 20.92 16.33
CA PRO A 114 -38.49 21.18 17.48
C PRO A 114 -37.26 21.98 17.03
N THR A 115 -36.92 23.03 17.77
CA THR A 115 -35.78 23.90 17.42
C THR A 115 -34.62 23.80 18.41
N GLU A 116 -34.72 22.91 19.39
CA GLU A 116 -33.71 22.70 20.43
C GLU A 116 -33.57 21.20 20.71
N LEU A 117 -32.31 20.74 20.85
CA LEU A 117 -31.99 19.37 21.26
C LEU A 117 -32.52 19.09 22.67
N MET A 118 -32.97 17.85 22.88
CA MET A 118 -33.59 17.47 24.14
C MET A 118 -33.33 16.00 24.46
N ASP A 119 -32.70 15.76 25.60
CA ASP A 119 -32.57 14.42 26.17
C ASP A 119 -33.95 13.78 26.47
N PRO A 120 -34.07 12.45 26.44
CA PRO A 120 -35.32 11.75 26.74
C PRO A 120 -35.97 12.21 28.05
N THR A 121 -37.09 12.92 27.94
CA THR A 121 -37.78 13.57 29.06
C THR A 121 -39.21 13.03 29.15
N LEU A 122 -39.64 12.70 30.36
CA LEU A 122 -40.99 12.19 30.61
C LEU A 122 -42.00 13.35 30.72
N TYR A 123 -43.00 13.33 29.86
CA TYR A 123 -44.15 14.23 29.87
C TYR A 123 -45.40 13.48 30.33
N THR A 124 -46.20 14.15 31.12
CA THR A 124 -47.53 13.68 31.52
C THR A 124 -48.57 14.56 30.85
N VAL A 125 -49.51 13.92 30.16
CA VAL A 125 -50.66 14.54 29.52
C VAL A 125 -51.91 14.20 30.32
N TRP A 126 -52.74 15.21 30.58
CA TRP A 126 -54.04 15.07 31.21
C TRP A 126 -55.13 15.49 30.25
N ALA A 127 -56.21 14.72 30.24
CA ALA A 127 -57.50 15.08 29.66
C ALA A 127 -58.51 15.11 30.80
N ASN A 128 -59.27 16.18 30.93
CA ASN A 128 -60.15 16.40 32.07
C ASN A 128 -61.50 16.93 31.60
N ASN A 129 -62.56 16.29 32.09
CA ASN A 129 -63.91 16.83 32.13
C ASN A 129 -64.25 17.07 33.58
N SER A 130 -65.13 18.02 33.87
CA SER A 130 -65.35 18.54 35.23
C SER A 130 -65.53 17.50 36.36
N GLU A 131 -65.85 16.23 36.03
CA GLU A 131 -66.02 15.11 36.95
C GLU A 131 -64.92 14.02 36.90
N HIS A 132 -64.31 13.77 35.73
CA HIS A 132 -63.34 12.70 35.51
C HIS A 132 -62.06 13.19 34.79
N SER A 133 -60.95 12.50 35.04
CA SER A 133 -59.66 12.80 34.40
C SER A 133 -58.97 11.54 33.90
N SER A 134 -58.40 11.61 32.70
CA SER A 134 -57.52 10.59 32.12
C SER A 134 -56.08 11.10 32.12
N VAL A 135 -55.12 10.19 32.33
CA VAL A 135 -53.69 10.52 32.33
C VAL A 135 -52.92 9.55 31.46
N TYR A 136 -51.99 10.09 30.66
CA TYR A 136 -51.08 9.29 29.83
C TYR A 136 -49.69 9.90 29.87
N THR A 137 -48.67 9.05 29.93
CA THR A 137 -47.26 9.48 29.99
C THR A 137 -46.55 9.14 28.71
N ILE A 138 -45.85 10.12 28.13
CA ILE A 138 -45.02 9.97 26.94
C ILE A 138 -43.58 10.38 27.25
N MET A 139 -42.60 9.69 26.67
CA MET A 139 -41.20 10.10 26.67
C MET A 139 -40.93 10.83 25.36
N VAL A 140 -40.38 12.04 25.45
CA VAL A 140 -40.04 12.85 24.26
C VAL A 140 -38.53 13.09 24.24
N SER A 141 -37.90 12.97 23.08
CA SER A 141 -36.50 13.33 22.81
C SER A 141 -36.42 14.07 21.48
N VAL A 142 -35.39 14.92 21.32
CA VAL A 142 -35.05 15.58 20.07
C VAL A 142 -33.57 15.33 19.80
N LEU A 143 -33.30 14.67 18.68
CA LEU A 143 -31.98 14.24 18.22
C LEU A 143 -31.50 15.12 17.06
N THR A 144 -30.21 15.09 16.76
CA THR A 144 -29.65 15.75 15.57
C THR A 144 -30.13 15.03 14.29
N ASP A 145 -30.13 15.79 13.21
CA ASP A 145 -30.58 15.42 11.86
C ASP A 145 -29.88 16.43 10.94
N ASN A 146 -28.75 16.03 10.37
CA ASN A 146 -27.81 16.91 9.67
C ASN A 146 -28.26 17.24 8.25
N ASP A 147 -28.82 16.28 7.52
CA ASP A 147 -29.32 16.44 6.15
C ASP A 147 -30.80 16.90 6.06
N LEU A 148 -31.55 16.83 7.17
CA LEU A 148 -32.96 17.20 7.32
C LEU A 148 -33.94 16.29 6.56
N ASP A 149 -33.61 15.02 6.36
CA ASP A 149 -34.50 14.05 5.73
C ASP A 149 -35.61 13.50 6.69
N GLY A 150 -35.42 13.71 7.99
CA GLY A 150 -36.33 13.29 9.06
C GLY A 150 -35.96 11.99 9.77
N LEU A 151 -34.83 11.38 9.44
CA LEU A 151 -34.14 10.35 10.21
C LEU A 151 -33.10 11.04 11.11
N PRO A 152 -33.05 10.71 12.40
CA PRO A 152 -31.98 11.21 13.25
C PRO A 152 -30.63 10.57 12.91
N ASP A 153 -29.53 11.33 12.99
CA ASP A 153 -28.17 10.88 12.62
C ASP A 153 -27.80 9.50 13.22
N VAL A 154 -28.18 9.26 14.48
CA VAL A 154 -27.90 7.98 15.15
C VAL A 154 -28.58 6.74 14.53
N TYR A 155 -29.48 6.95 13.59
CA TYR A 155 -30.26 5.96 12.85
C TYR A 155 -30.21 6.17 11.34
N ASP A 156 -29.50 7.20 10.88
CA ASP A 156 -29.20 7.39 9.48
C ASP A 156 -27.91 6.63 9.14
N ASP A 157 -27.82 6.16 7.91
CA ASP A 157 -26.60 5.53 7.41
C ASP A 157 -25.80 6.50 6.51
N ASP A 158 -26.39 7.65 6.11
CA ASP A 158 -25.81 8.71 5.26
C ASP A 158 -26.23 10.08 5.83
N ASP A 159 -25.50 10.55 6.85
CA ASP A 159 -25.84 11.72 7.68
C ASP A 159 -25.87 13.06 6.92
N ASP A 160 -25.32 13.15 5.70
CA ASP A 160 -25.31 14.38 4.90
C ASP A 160 -25.90 14.25 3.49
N ASN A 161 -26.35 13.05 3.12
CA ASN A 161 -27.04 12.68 1.89
C ASN A 161 -26.24 12.97 0.62
N ASP A 162 -24.92 12.81 0.69
CA ASP A 162 -24.05 12.93 -0.47
C ASP A 162 -23.96 11.63 -1.29
N GLY A 163 -24.53 10.53 -0.77
CA GLY A 163 -24.59 9.22 -1.40
C GLY A 163 -23.59 8.21 -0.86
N TRP A 164 -22.76 8.61 0.12
CA TRP A 164 -21.86 7.72 0.83
C TRP A 164 -22.40 7.39 2.21
N SER A 165 -22.06 6.20 2.70
CA SER A 165 -22.44 5.82 4.05
C SER A 165 -21.41 6.30 5.07
N ASP A 166 -21.85 6.61 6.28
CA ASP A 166 -20.98 7.07 7.38
C ASP A 166 -19.81 6.08 7.63
N GLU A 167 -20.08 4.77 7.52
CA GLU A 167 -19.06 3.72 7.68
C GLU A 167 -18.01 3.79 6.58
N MET A 168 -18.43 4.04 5.34
CA MET A 168 -17.51 4.15 4.21
C MET A 168 -16.69 5.43 4.30
N GLU A 169 -17.31 6.55 4.67
CA GLU A 169 -16.58 7.81 4.86
C GLU A 169 -15.55 7.75 5.98
N ASP A 170 -15.85 7.11 7.12
CA ASP A 170 -14.87 6.88 8.19
C ASP A 170 -13.67 6.04 7.69
N LEU A 171 -13.92 5.03 6.85
CA LEU A 171 -12.87 4.21 6.23
C LEU A 171 -12.01 5.04 5.26
N CYS A 172 -12.63 5.90 4.45
CA CYS A 172 -11.96 6.79 3.50
C CYS A 172 -11.32 8.02 4.16
N SER A 173 -11.53 8.22 5.47
CA SER A 173 -11.10 9.40 6.25
C SER A 173 -11.78 10.71 5.84
N ASN A 174 -13.05 10.61 5.48
CA ASN A 174 -13.94 11.70 5.11
C ASN A 174 -14.92 12.03 6.25
N ASP A 175 -15.55 13.20 6.19
CA ASP A 175 -16.43 13.72 7.25
C ASP A 175 -17.90 13.49 6.91
N ALA A 176 -18.50 12.46 7.50
CA ALA A 176 -19.90 12.04 7.26
C ALA A 176 -20.99 13.08 7.59
N MET A 177 -20.59 14.25 8.09
CA MET A 177 -21.49 15.35 8.39
C MET A 177 -21.37 16.51 7.37
N ASP A 178 -20.46 16.41 6.39
CA ASP A 178 -20.16 17.42 5.39
C ASP A 178 -20.15 16.82 3.98
N GLY A 179 -21.30 16.83 3.30
CA GLY A 179 -21.45 16.27 1.96
C GLY A 179 -20.69 17.00 0.83
N SER A 180 -19.83 17.97 1.19
CA SER A 180 -18.81 18.50 0.29
C SER A 180 -17.45 17.80 0.41
N ASN A 181 -17.33 16.89 1.37
CA ASN A 181 -16.19 16.04 1.66
C ASN A 181 -16.47 14.58 1.29
N ALA A 182 -17.23 14.32 0.23
CA ALA A 182 -17.46 12.98 -0.31
C ALA A 182 -16.14 12.25 -0.69
N PRO A 183 -16.06 10.92 -0.48
CA PRO A 183 -14.98 10.08 -1.01
C PRO A 183 -14.81 10.18 -2.53
N GLN A 184 -13.57 9.95 -2.99
CA GLN A 184 -13.27 9.78 -4.41
C GLN A 184 -13.48 8.31 -4.78
N ASP A 185 -14.06 8.10 -5.95
CA ASP A 185 -14.46 6.80 -6.51
C ASP A 185 -14.29 6.91 -8.03
N SER A 186 -13.20 6.35 -8.54
CA SER A 186 -12.73 6.52 -9.92
C SER A 186 -13.50 5.63 -10.91
N ASP A 187 -13.88 4.41 -10.51
CA ASP A 187 -14.59 3.42 -11.33
C ASP A 187 -16.12 3.42 -11.12
N GLY A 188 -16.60 3.94 -9.99
CA GLY A 188 -17.99 4.09 -9.63
C GLY A 188 -18.61 2.86 -8.98
N ASP A 189 -17.84 1.99 -8.31
CA ASP A 189 -18.33 0.74 -7.73
C ASP A 189 -18.87 0.87 -6.28
N GLU A 190 -18.88 2.10 -5.74
CA GLU A 190 -19.27 2.44 -4.36
C GLU A 190 -18.19 2.09 -3.30
N ILE A 191 -16.96 1.79 -3.72
CA ILE A 191 -15.76 1.72 -2.88
C ILE A 191 -14.90 2.95 -3.21
N CYS A 192 -14.30 3.54 -2.18
CA CYS A 192 -13.45 4.70 -2.41
C CYS A 192 -12.03 4.28 -2.72
N ASN A 193 -11.32 5.12 -3.47
CA ASN A 193 -9.93 4.88 -3.87
C ASN A 193 -8.95 4.64 -2.70
N ALA A 194 -9.29 5.10 -1.49
CA ALA A 194 -8.43 4.89 -0.33
C ALA A 194 -8.47 3.43 0.21
N VAL A 195 -9.46 2.66 -0.22
CA VAL A 195 -9.77 1.30 0.27
C VAL A 195 -9.91 0.31 -0.88
N ASP A 196 -10.15 0.78 -2.09
CA ASP A 196 -10.04 -0.03 -3.29
C ASP A 196 -8.59 -0.45 -3.54
N ASP A 197 -8.42 -1.65 -4.09
CA ASP A 197 -7.11 -2.16 -4.53
C ASP A 197 -6.91 -1.97 -6.04
N ASP A 198 -7.97 -1.63 -6.81
CA ASP A 198 -7.99 -1.43 -8.27
C ASP A 198 -8.92 -0.23 -8.57
N ASP A 199 -8.37 0.98 -8.44
CA ASP A 199 -9.10 2.25 -8.45
C ASP A 199 -9.91 2.51 -9.74
N ASP A 200 -9.58 1.87 -10.86
CA ASP A 200 -10.23 2.11 -12.16
C ASP A 200 -10.87 0.86 -12.82
N ASP A 201 -10.83 -0.30 -12.15
CA ASP A 201 -11.35 -1.62 -12.54
C ASP A 201 -10.88 -2.04 -13.95
N ASP A 202 -9.64 -1.69 -14.31
CA ASP A 202 -9.00 -2.15 -15.55
C ASP A 202 -8.37 -3.55 -15.44
N GLY A 203 -8.29 -4.06 -14.20
CA GLY A 203 -7.82 -5.39 -13.85
C GLY A 203 -6.37 -5.44 -13.36
N PHE A 204 -5.73 -4.29 -13.14
CA PHE A 204 -4.44 -4.16 -12.47
C PHE A 204 -4.62 -3.45 -11.13
N THR A 205 -3.97 -3.96 -10.08
CA THR A 205 -4.05 -3.30 -8.77
C THR A 205 -3.22 -2.04 -8.74
N ASP A 206 -3.59 -1.04 -7.94
CA ASP A 206 -2.86 0.22 -7.78
C ASP A 206 -1.36 0.01 -7.50
N ASP A 207 -1.04 -0.97 -6.65
CA ASP A 207 0.34 -1.31 -6.31
C ASP A 207 1.12 -1.80 -7.54
N ASP A 208 0.50 -2.64 -8.38
CA ASP A 208 1.11 -3.15 -9.62
C ASP A 208 1.28 -2.01 -10.63
N GLU A 209 0.30 -1.12 -10.73
CA GLU A 209 0.32 0.01 -11.65
C GLU A 209 1.37 1.07 -11.29
N ILE A 210 1.46 1.43 -10.02
CA ILE A 210 2.51 2.32 -9.50
C ILE A 210 3.89 1.75 -9.78
N ILE A 211 4.06 0.42 -9.65
CA ILE A 211 5.32 -0.26 -9.94
C ILE A 211 5.61 -0.24 -11.45
N CYS A 212 4.59 -0.43 -12.27
CA CYS A 212 4.68 -0.50 -13.73
C CYS A 212 4.59 0.87 -14.42
N ILE A 213 4.50 1.96 -13.65
CA ILE A 213 4.48 3.35 -14.12
C ILE A 213 3.23 3.63 -14.98
N SER A 214 2.11 2.99 -14.66
CA SER A 214 0.77 3.38 -15.11
C SER A 214 0.06 4.28 -14.10
N ASP A 215 -1.07 4.86 -14.52
CA ASP A 215 -1.93 5.72 -13.70
C ASP A 215 -3.10 4.91 -13.15
N PRO A 216 -3.17 4.63 -11.83
CA PRO A 216 -4.21 3.80 -11.25
C PRO A 216 -5.62 4.41 -11.27
N GLU A 217 -5.75 5.68 -11.68
CA GLU A 217 -7.04 6.34 -11.82
C GLU A 217 -7.52 6.44 -13.29
N ASP A 218 -6.78 5.91 -14.28
CA ASP A 218 -7.14 5.97 -15.71
C ASP A 218 -7.18 4.58 -16.37
N PRO A 219 -8.39 4.03 -16.65
CA PRO A 219 -8.56 2.64 -17.10
C PRO A 219 -8.11 2.41 -18.56
N ASN A 220 -7.43 3.39 -19.16
CA ASN A 220 -6.81 3.31 -20.47
C ASN A 220 -5.28 3.32 -20.39
N ASP A 221 -4.69 3.55 -19.22
CA ASP A 221 -3.26 3.62 -19.00
C ASP A 221 -2.71 2.33 -18.39
N VAL A 222 -3.05 1.16 -18.94
CA VAL A 222 -2.57 -0.13 -18.40
C VAL A 222 -1.04 -0.31 -18.42
N PRO A 223 -0.46 -1.11 -17.51
CA PRO A 223 0.92 -1.58 -17.59
C PRO A 223 1.29 -2.14 -18.98
N SER A 224 2.42 -1.69 -19.53
CA SER A 224 2.96 -2.22 -20.80
C SER A 224 3.71 -3.54 -20.57
N ASP A 225 3.45 -4.53 -21.42
CA ASP A 225 4.05 -5.87 -21.42
C ASP A 225 4.31 -6.27 -22.89
N LEU A 226 5.49 -5.94 -23.41
CA LEU A 226 5.86 -6.03 -24.82
C LEU A 226 6.04 -7.49 -25.28
N ASP A 227 6.62 -8.34 -24.44
CA ASP A 227 6.90 -9.74 -24.74
C ASP A 227 5.72 -10.69 -24.35
N GLY A 228 4.79 -10.20 -23.53
CA GLY A 228 3.57 -10.90 -23.11
C GLY A 228 3.81 -11.96 -22.04
N ASN A 229 4.89 -11.84 -21.26
CA ASN A 229 5.26 -12.83 -20.25
C ASN A 229 4.55 -12.62 -18.90
N GLY A 230 3.83 -11.50 -18.73
CA GLY A 230 3.09 -11.13 -17.53
C GLY A 230 3.90 -10.34 -16.50
N VAL A 231 5.07 -9.83 -16.86
CA VAL A 231 5.85 -8.83 -16.13
C VAL A 231 5.89 -7.58 -17.00
N CYS A 232 5.64 -6.41 -16.40
CA CYS A 232 5.63 -5.18 -17.17
C CYS A 232 7.05 -4.74 -17.55
N ASP A 233 7.17 -4.07 -18.70
CA ASP A 233 8.43 -3.58 -19.30
C ASP A 233 9.31 -2.83 -18.28
N ALA A 234 8.69 -2.08 -17.36
CA ALA A 234 9.40 -1.29 -16.35
C ALA A 234 10.21 -2.12 -15.33
N LEU A 235 9.86 -3.40 -15.16
CA LEU A 235 10.52 -4.35 -14.25
C LEU A 235 11.47 -5.30 -14.97
N GLU A 236 11.49 -5.27 -16.30
CA GLU A 236 12.25 -6.20 -17.11
C GLU A 236 13.68 -5.71 -17.34
N SER A 237 14.56 -6.66 -17.61
CA SER A 237 15.94 -6.38 -18.02
C SER A 237 16.20 -6.68 -19.48
N ASP A 238 15.25 -7.33 -20.14
CA ASP A 238 15.22 -7.77 -21.54
C ASP A 238 13.76 -7.54 -21.97
N THR A 239 13.46 -6.30 -22.36
CA THR A 239 12.08 -5.79 -22.49
C THR A 239 11.34 -6.42 -23.68
N ASP A 240 12.04 -6.84 -24.73
CA ASP A 240 11.42 -7.46 -25.90
C ASP A 240 11.54 -9.00 -25.95
N GLY A 241 12.26 -9.58 -24.99
CA GLY A 241 12.38 -11.01 -24.77
C GLY A 241 13.15 -11.74 -25.88
N ASP A 242 14.02 -11.04 -26.61
CA ASP A 242 14.81 -11.63 -27.70
C ASP A 242 16.04 -12.41 -27.22
N GLY A 243 16.36 -12.29 -25.92
CA GLY A 243 17.48 -12.96 -25.25
C GLY A 243 18.65 -12.05 -24.93
N TRP A 244 18.61 -10.78 -25.33
CA TRP A 244 19.60 -9.77 -25.00
C TRP A 244 19.05 -8.77 -23.98
N THR A 245 19.83 -8.48 -22.93
CA THR A 245 19.38 -7.48 -21.95
C THR A 245 19.45 -6.08 -22.54
N ASP A 246 18.52 -5.19 -22.20
CA ASP A 246 18.46 -3.80 -22.65
C ASP A 246 19.79 -3.05 -22.46
N GLY A 247 20.49 -3.35 -21.37
CA GLY A 247 21.78 -2.76 -21.06
C GLY A 247 22.88 -3.16 -22.04
N LEU A 248 22.84 -4.42 -22.50
CA LEU A 248 23.78 -4.97 -23.47
C LEU A 248 23.45 -4.47 -24.87
N GLU A 249 22.19 -4.49 -25.27
CA GLU A 249 21.73 -3.94 -26.54
C GLU A 249 22.05 -2.47 -26.71
N ASN A 250 21.80 -1.64 -25.68
CA ASN A 250 22.21 -0.24 -25.70
C ASN A 250 23.73 -0.07 -25.88
N ALA A 251 24.52 -0.99 -25.33
CA ALA A 251 25.97 -0.96 -25.46
C ALA A 251 26.44 -1.45 -26.85
N CYS A 252 25.75 -2.43 -27.42
CA CYS A 252 25.99 -2.98 -28.76
C CYS A 252 25.36 -2.12 -29.89
N GLY A 253 24.48 -1.18 -29.54
CA GLY A 253 23.84 -0.24 -30.45
C GLY A 253 22.56 -0.76 -31.13
N THR A 254 21.90 -1.74 -30.53
CA THR A 254 20.59 -2.26 -30.96
C THR A 254 19.43 -1.64 -30.17
N ASP A 255 18.19 -1.92 -30.57
CA ASP A 255 16.97 -1.33 -30.02
C ASP A 255 16.27 -2.30 -29.04
N PRO A 256 16.29 -2.04 -27.71
CA PRO A 256 15.72 -2.95 -26.69
C PRO A 256 14.21 -3.13 -26.66
N MET A 257 13.54 -2.58 -27.67
CA MET A 257 12.09 -2.55 -27.78
C MET A 257 11.65 -3.20 -29.10
N ASP A 258 12.57 -3.79 -29.86
CA ASP A 258 12.32 -4.45 -31.14
C ASP A 258 13.01 -5.82 -31.16
N PRO A 259 12.26 -6.93 -30.97
CA PRO A 259 12.85 -8.27 -30.84
C PRO A 259 13.46 -8.81 -32.15
N ALA A 260 13.42 -8.02 -33.23
CA ALA A 260 14.15 -8.29 -34.46
C ALA A 260 15.54 -7.61 -34.50
N SER A 261 15.85 -6.77 -33.52
CA SER A 261 17.05 -5.96 -33.42
C SER A 261 18.08 -6.62 -32.49
N VAL A 262 18.55 -7.82 -32.82
CA VAL A 262 19.60 -8.49 -32.03
C VAL A 262 21.01 -7.95 -32.32
N PRO A 263 21.90 -7.89 -31.31
CA PRO A 263 23.33 -7.68 -31.50
C PRO A 263 23.98 -8.72 -32.43
N VAL A 264 25.10 -8.35 -33.05
CA VAL A 264 25.97 -9.30 -33.77
C VAL A 264 26.87 -9.96 -32.74
N ASP A 265 26.95 -11.28 -32.80
CA ASP A 265 27.65 -12.18 -31.89
C ASP A 265 28.17 -13.36 -32.73
N ALA A 266 29.42 -13.28 -33.16
CA ALA A 266 30.00 -14.17 -34.16
C ALA A 266 30.31 -15.58 -33.62
N ASP A 267 30.58 -15.73 -32.33
CA ASP A 267 30.89 -17.00 -31.67
C ASP A 267 29.75 -17.57 -30.80
N GLU A 268 28.65 -16.83 -30.68
CA GLU A 268 27.44 -17.17 -29.91
C GLU A 268 27.70 -17.29 -28.39
N ASP A 269 28.64 -16.52 -27.84
CA ASP A 269 28.98 -16.56 -26.41
C ASP A 269 28.17 -15.59 -25.53
N ALA A 270 27.27 -14.81 -26.15
CA ALA A 270 26.42 -13.76 -25.56
C ALA A 270 27.17 -12.48 -25.15
N SER A 271 28.37 -12.28 -25.70
CA SER A 271 29.02 -10.99 -25.88
C SER A 271 28.79 -10.54 -27.33
N CYS A 272 28.64 -9.24 -27.56
CA CYS A 272 28.53 -8.76 -28.93
C CYS A 272 29.91 -8.37 -29.46
N ASP A 273 30.15 -8.50 -30.77
CA ASP A 273 31.45 -8.24 -31.42
C ASP A 273 32.04 -6.83 -31.10
N VAL A 274 31.19 -5.88 -30.68
CA VAL A 274 31.63 -4.52 -30.34
C VAL A 274 32.26 -4.44 -28.93
N LEU A 275 31.91 -5.38 -28.07
CA LEU A 275 32.34 -5.47 -26.67
C LEU A 275 33.23 -6.68 -26.40
N ASP A 276 33.26 -7.64 -27.32
CA ASP A 276 34.23 -8.72 -27.30
C ASP A 276 35.62 -8.21 -27.71
N ASP A 277 36.64 -8.87 -27.17
CA ASP A 277 38.03 -8.66 -27.56
C ASP A 277 38.53 -9.86 -28.43
N ASP A 278 37.74 -10.93 -28.59
CA ASP A 278 38.03 -12.19 -29.31
C ASP A 278 36.74 -12.73 -29.95
N ASP A 279 36.30 -12.10 -31.05
CA ASP A 279 34.97 -12.26 -31.66
C ASP A 279 34.65 -13.70 -32.15
N ASP A 280 35.67 -14.54 -32.36
CA ASP A 280 35.51 -15.93 -32.80
C ASP A 280 35.96 -16.98 -31.77
N ASN A 281 36.40 -16.51 -30.60
CA ASN A 281 36.84 -17.29 -29.44
C ASN A 281 37.91 -18.35 -29.79
N ASP A 282 38.79 -18.06 -30.75
CA ASP A 282 39.90 -18.94 -31.13
C ASP A 282 41.08 -18.86 -30.14
N GLY A 283 41.05 -17.86 -29.25
CA GLY A 283 42.03 -17.60 -28.21
C GLY A 283 43.01 -16.49 -28.55
N SER A 284 42.84 -15.84 -29.70
CA SER A 284 43.65 -14.72 -30.19
C SER A 284 42.78 -13.45 -30.21
N PRO A 285 43.14 -12.40 -29.46
CA PRO A 285 42.34 -11.18 -29.46
C PRO A 285 42.28 -10.54 -30.86
N ASP A 286 41.16 -9.95 -31.25
CA ASP A 286 40.91 -9.40 -32.61
C ASP A 286 42.01 -8.44 -33.09
N VAL A 287 42.64 -7.73 -32.16
CA VAL A 287 43.70 -6.76 -32.44
C VAL A 287 45.03 -7.42 -32.83
N GLU A 288 45.22 -8.69 -32.46
CA GLU A 288 46.36 -9.55 -32.78
C GLU A 288 45.99 -10.67 -33.75
N ASP A 289 44.72 -10.77 -34.14
CA ASP A 289 44.18 -11.79 -35.05
C ASP A 289 44.08 -11.26 -36.51
N ALA A 290 44.61 -12.03 -37.46
CA ALA A 290 44.51 -11.74 -38.89
C ALA A 290 43.12 -12.06 -39.48
N TYR A 291 42.37 -12.94 -38.84
CA TYR A 291 41.02 -13.41 -39.19
C TYR A 291 40.04 -13.35 -38.00
N PRO A 292 39.75 -12.17 -37.42
CA PRO A 292 39.00 -12.04 -36.14
C PRO A 292 37.60 -12.66 -36.07
N LEU A 293 37.02 -13.11 -37.18
CA LEU A 293 35.65 -13.67 -37.22
C LEU A 293 35.65 -15.14 -37.67
N ASP A 294 36.81 -15.77 -37.77
CA ASP A 294 36.97 -17.11 -38.29
C ASP A 294 37.88 -17.93 -37.38
N SER A 295 37.23 -18.64 -36.45
CA SER A 295 37.87 -19.45 -35.40
C SER A 295 38.81 -20.57 -35.90
N GLY A 296 38.99 -20.69 -37.21
CA GLY A 296 39.86 -21.66 -37.86
C GLY A 296 41.31 -21.26 -37.94
N ALA A 297 41.66 -19.97 -37.84
CA ALA A 297 43.02 -19.50 -37.98
C ALA A 297 43.18 -18.07 -37.44
N HIS A 298 44.34 -17.75 -36.88
CA HIS A 298 44.61 -16.42 -36.32
C HIS A 298 45.88 -15.73 -36.85
N THR A 299 46.81 -16.48 -37.45
CA THR A 299 48.12 -15.94 -37.88
C THR A 299 48.22 -15.85 -39.40
N ASP A 300 48.79 -14.74 -39.88
CA ASP A 300 49.17 -14.45 -41.26
C ASP A 300 50.50 -13.65 -41.21
N THR A 301 51.63 -14.35 -41.28
CA THR A 301 52.96 -13.79 -41.00
C THR A 301 53.45 -12.86 -42.11
N ASP A 302 53.14 -13.13 -43.39
CA ASP A 302 53.55 -12.30 -44.53
C ASP A 302 52.46 -11.30 -45.00
N GLY A 303 51.21 -11.48 -44.54
CA GLY A 303 50.08 -10.61 -44.80
C GLY A 303 49.45 -10.81 -46.18
N ASP A 304 49.58 -11.98 -46.79
CA ASP A 304 49.06 -12.27 -48.12
C ASP A 304 47.58 -12.70 -48.14
N GLY A 305 47.03 -13.01 -46.97
CA GLY A 305 45.64 -13.35 -46.73
C GLY A 305 45.31 -14.86 -46.74
N ASP A 306 46.32 -15.73 -46.84
CA ASP A 306 46.22 -17.15 -46.48
C ASP A 306 46.85 -17.37 -45.07
N PRO A 307 46.26 -18.16 -44.17
CA PRO A 307 46.78 -18.33 -42.81
C PRO A 307 47.98 -19.28 -42.71
N ASP A 308 48.95 -18.99 -41.84
CA ASP A 308 50.10 -19.85 -41.54
C ASP A 308 49.68 -21.27 -41.12
N THR A 309 48.57 -21.39 -40.39
CA THR A 309 48.09 -22.68 -39.89
C THR A 309 46.59 -22.68 -39.69
N ILE A 310 45.93 -23.79 -40.07
CA ILE A 310 44.52 -24.02 -39.75
C ILE A 310 44.40 -24.88 -38.48
N LEU A 311 43.77 -24.33 -37.43
CA LEU A 311 43.73 -24.89 -36.08
C LEU A 311 42.94 -26.21 -35.94
N TYR A 312 41.94 -26.46 -36.80
CA TYR A 312 41.03 -27.61 -36.68
C TYR A 312 40.89 -28.41 -37.99
N SER A 313 40.84 -29.75 -37.92
CA SER A 313 40.62 -30.60 -39.10
C SER A 313 39.54 -31.67 -38.85
N PRO A 314 38.52 -31.79 -39.73
CA PRO A 314 38.31 -31.00 -40.93
C PRO A 314 37.73 -29.61 -40.61
N TYR A 315 38.40 -28.57 -41.09
CA TYR A 315 37.88 -27.21 -41.12
C TYR A 315 36.86 -27.08 -42.26
N PHE A 316 35.74 -26.40 -41.98
CA PHE A 316 34.61 -26.27 -42.92
C PHE A 316 34.50 -24.86 -43.54
N GLY A 317 35.38 -23.93 -43.17
CA GLY A 317 35.46 -22.60 -43.77
C GLY A 317 36.20 -22.60 -45.11
N ASN A 318 36.50 -21.41 -45.61
CA ASN A 318 37.03 -21.21 -46.96
C ASN A 318 38.51 -20.78 -47.00
N LEU A 319 39.18 -20.75 -45.84
CA LEU A 319 40.61 -20.50 -45.71
C LEU A 319 41.44 -21.71 -46.21
N THR A 320 42.62 -21.44 -46.75
CA THR A 320 43.60 -22.43 -47.20
C THR A 320 44.92 -22.12 -46.51
N GLU A 321 45.53 -23.11 -45.87
CA GLU A 321 46.84 -22.97 -45.21
C GLU A 321 47.89 -22.48 -46.21
N ASP A 322 48.60 -21.41 -45.84
CA ASP A 322 49.74 -20.90 -46.58
C ASP A 322 50.90 -21.92 -46.51
N MET A 323 51.78 -21.88 -47.50
CA MET A 323 52.93 -22.76 -47.56
C MET A 323 54.26 -22.01 -47.64
N ASP A 324 54.29 -20.69 -47.48
CA ASP A 324 55.47 -19.80 -47.54
C ASP A 324 55.25 -18.66 -46.52
N ASP A 325 55.15 -19.01 -45.24
CA ASP A 325 54.58 -18.17 -44.17
C ASP A 325 55.27 -16.80 -44.02
N ASP A 326 56.54 -16.65 -44.41
CA ASP A 326 57.30 -15.40 -44.34
C ASP A 326 57.48 -14.67 -45.68
N GLY A 327 56.96 -15.24 -46.76
CA GLY A 327 56.95 -14.70 -48.11
C GLY A 327 58.35 -14.49 -48.71
N ASP A 328 59.38 -15.20 -48.23
CA ASP A 328 60.74 -15.10 -48.78
C ASP A 328 60.96 -15.93 -50.05
N GLY A 329 59.97 -16.76 -50.41
CA GLY A 329 59.90 -17.53 -51.64
C GLY A 329 60.30 -18.98 -51.48
N TRP A 330 60.45 -19.46 -50.24
CA TRP A 330 60.76 -20.85 -49.90
C TRP A 330 59.63 -21.47 -49.11
N ASN A 331 59.17 -22.63 -49.56
CA ASN A 331 58.06 -23.28 -48.90
C ASN A 331 58.44 -23.81 -47.50
N ASP A 332 57.57 -23.69 -46.50
CA ASP A 332 57.87 -24.05 -45.09
C ASP A 332 58.34 -25.49 -44.95
N THR A 333 57.76 -26.40 -45.73
CA THR A 333 58.17 -27.81 -45.75
C THR A 333 59.62 -27.98 -46.18
N VAL A 334 60.09 -27.16 -47.12
CA VAL A 334 61.47 -27.14 -47.60
C VAL A 334 62.38 -26.51 -46.56
N GLU A 335 61.98 -25.39 -45.96
CA GLU A 335 62.76 -24.70 -44.95
C GLU A 335 63.02 -25.54 -43.70
N ILE A 336 62.01 -26.23 -43.20
CA ILE A 336 62.15 -27.17 -42.08
C ILE A 336 63.15 -28.28 -42.43
N ASP A 337 63.07 -28.83 -43.65
CA ASP A 337 64.00 -29.87 -44.11
C ASP A 337 65.44 -29.33 -44.28
N CYS A 338 65.58 -28.05 -44.63
CA CYS A 338 66.85 -27.36 -44.81
C CYS A 338 67.43 -26.77 -43.52
N GLY A 339 66.67 -26.79 -42.42
CA GLY A 339 67.06 -26.32 -41.10
C GLY A 339 66.99 -24.80 -40.92
N THR A 340 66.15 -24.13 -41.71
CA THR A 340 65.83 -22.70 -41.61
C THR A 340 64.50 -22.45 -40.91
N GLU A 341 64.18 -21.19 -40.61
CA GLU A 341 63.01 -20.78 -39.83
C GLU A 341 61.89 -20.26 -40.77
N PRO A 342 60.75 -20.98 -40.92
CA PRO A 342 59.65 -20.63 -41.84
C PRO A 342 58.95 -19.29 -41.61
N LEU A 343 59.08 -18.73 -40.40
CA LEU A 343 58.41 -17.48 -40.00
C LEU A 343 59.34 -16.27 -40.05
N ASN A 344 60.49 -16.38 -40.74
CA ASN A 344 61.56 -15.39 -40.65
C ASN A 344 62.26 -15.20 -41.99
N ALA A 345 61.77 -14.23 -42.76
CA ALA A 345 62.22 -13.95 -44.14
C ALA A 345 63.72 -13.60 -44.31
N SER A 346 64.48 -13.52 -43.21
CA SER A 346 65.94 -13.38 -43.23
C SER A 346 66.67 -14.73 -43.11
N SER A 347 65.93 -15.82 -42.94
CA SER A 347 66.41 -17.17 -42.68
C SER A 347 66.37 -18.05 -43.94
N VAL A 348 66.66 -17.53 -45.13
CA VAL A 348 66.65 -18.37 -46.35
C VAL A 348 67.61 -19.58 -46.33
N PRO A 349 67.21 -20.74 -46.91
CA PRO A 349 68.10 -21.88 -47.14
C PRO A 349 69.33 -21.51 -47.97
N VAL A 350 70.46 -22.18 -47.70
CA VAL A 350 71.65 -22.07 -48.56
C VAL A 350 71.43 -22.94 -49.80
N ASP A 351 71.23 -22.29 -50.92
CA ASP A 351 71.14 -22.88 -52.26
C ASP A 351 72.35 -22.42 -53.08
N SER A 352 73.41 -23.23 -53.06
CA SER A 352 74.69 -22.88 -53.67
C SER A 352 74.66 -22.90 -55.21
N ASP A 353 73.70 -23.55 -55.83
CA ASP A 353 73.58 -23.67 -57.29
C ASP A 353 72.33 -22.97 -57.89
N GLU A 354 71.55 -22.30 -57.04
CA GLU A 354 70.36 -21.49 -57.35
C GLU A 354 69.27 -22.31 -58.06
N ASN A 355 69.13 -23.60 -57.74
CA ASN A 355 68.20 -24.51 -58.40
C ASN A 355 66.82 -24.62 -57.70
N GLY A 356 66.64 -23.98 -56.54
CA GLY A 356 65.42 -24.02 -55.74
C GLY A 356 65.33 -25.22 -54.79
N ILE A 357 66.46 -25.90 -54.51
CA ILE A 357 66.60 -26.97 -53.53
C ILE A 357 67.84 -26.63 -52.70
N CYS A 358 67.73 -26.71 -51.37
CA CYS A 358 68.87 -26.42 -50.52
C CYS A 358 69.95 -27.50 -50.60
N ASP A 359 71.19 -27.09 -50.31
CA ASP A 359 72.39 -27.94 -50.35
C ASP A 359 72.26 -29.25 -49.51
N VAL A 360 71.39 -29.28 -48.50
CA VAL A 360 71.17 -30.44 -47.61
C VAL A 360 70.29 -31.51 -48.28
N ASN A 361 69.37 -31.10 -49.14
CA ASN A 361 68.44 -31.96 -49.88
C ASN A 361 68.88 -32.22 -51.33
N ASP A 362 70.00 -31.62 -51.74
CA ASP A 362 70.58 -31.79 -53.06
C ASP A 362 71.52 -33.02 -53.11
N ASP A 363 70.93 -34.18 -53.40
CA ASP A 363 71.59 -35.49 -53.47
C ASP A 363 72.38 -35.69 -54.80
N GLU A 364 73.48 -34.96 -55.05
CA GLU A 364 74.57 -35.40 -55.96
C GLU A 364 75.95 -34.78 -55.63
N PRO A 365 77.08 -35.53 -55.79
CA PRO A 365 77.75 -36.11 -54.61
C PRO A 365 79.29 -35.93 -54.55
N GLU A 366 79.91 -35.92 -53.35
CA GLU A 366 81.31 -36.37 -53.15
C GLU A 366 81.55 -37.08 -51.79
N ILE A 367 81.66 -38.44 -51.82
CA ILE A 367 82.77 -39.29 -51.28
C ILE A 367 83.12 -39.12 -49.77
N GLU A 368 83.13 -40.09 -48.84
CA GLU A 368 83.35 -41.56 -48.85
C GLU A 368 83.03 -42.18 -47.46
N SER A 369 82.66 -43.47 -47.47
CA SER A 369 82.93 -44.56 -46.48
C SER A 369 81.98 -44.89 -45.32
N GLU A 370 81.28 -46.02 -45.50
CA GLU A 370 80.57 -46.92 -44.55
C GLU A 370 81.51 -47.59 -43.49
N PRO A 371 81.13 -48.57 -42.61
CA PRO A 371 79.83 -49.28 -42.43
C PRO A 371 79.38 -49.68 -40.98
N ASP A 372 78.13 -50.15 -40.91
CA ASP A 372 77.50 -51.24 -40.11
C ASP A 372 77.86 -51.49 -38.62
N GLU A 373 76.84 -51.59 -37.73
CA GLU A 373 76.41 -52.84 -37.05
C GLU A 373 75.33 -52.62 -35.96
N GLU A 374 74.61 -53.72 -35.70
CA GLU A 374 73.37 -53.97 -34.92
C GLU A 374 73.48 -53.88 -33.35
N PRO A 375 72.38 -54.12 -32.56
CA PRO A 375 72.11 -53.61 -31.20
C PRO A 375 72.62 -54.56 -30.06
N PRO A 376 72.44 -54.32 -28.72
CA PRO A 376 71.18 -54.60 -27.98
C PRO A 376 71.00 -53.89 -26.58
N GLU A 377 69.95 -54.30 -25.86
CA GLU A 377 69.52 -53.96 -24.48
C GLU A 377 70.60 -54.05 -23.36
N GLU A 378 70.45 -53.25 -22.29
CA GLU A 378 70.41 -53.72 -20.87
C GLU A 378 70.20 -52.58 -19.83
N THR A 379 69.32 -52.86 -18.86
CA THR A 379 69.30 -52.54 -17.41
C THR A 379 70.11 -51.37 -16.82
N ASP A 380 69.52 -50.55 -15.92
CA ASP A 380 69.62 -50.68 -14.44
C ASP A 380 68.96 -49.49 -13.69
N SER A 381 68.58 -49.79 -12.46
CA SER A 381 67.92 -49.15 -11.33
C SER A 381 68.17 -47.67 -10.93
N GLY A 382 67.19 -47.11 -10.18
CA GLY A 382 67.35 -45.85 -9.43
C GLY A 382 66.15 -45.29 -8.66
N LEU A 383 65.76 -45.94 -7.54
CA LEU A 383 65.27 -45.40 -6.24
C LEU A 383 64.47 -44.07 -6.10
N SER A 384 63.26 -44.15 -5.49
CA SER A 384 62.55 -43.20 -4.57
C SER A 384 61.03 -43.35 -4.75
N GLN A 385 60.09 -43.36 -3.80
CA GLN A 385 60.00 -42.86 -2.42
C GLN A 385 58.69 -43.37 -1.76
N TYR A 386 58.76 -43.63 -0.44
CA TYR A 386 57.72 -43.59 0.61
C TYR A 386 56.51 -44.57 0.71
N LEU A 387 56.41 -45.08 1.95
CA LEU A 387 55.48 -46.02 2.59
C LEU A 387 54.14 -45.40 3.08
N SER A 388 53.20 -46.31 3.44
CA SER A 388 52.41 -46.40 4.71
C SER A 388 50.96 -45.84 4.71
N TRP A 389 49.88 -46.50 5.19
CA TRP A 389 49.68 -47.64 6.13
C TRP A 389 48.21 -48.16 6.10
N THR A 390 47.97 -49.49 6.03
CA THR A 390 46.68 -50.15 6.40
C THR A 390 46.93 -51.54 6.96
N ALA A 391 47.01 -51.72 8.29
CA ALA A 391 47.19 -53.06 8.90
C ALA A 391 46.76 -53.24 10.38
N CYS A 392 45.80 -52.47 10.92
CA CYS A 392 45.32 -52.67 12.30
C CYS A 392 43.89 -53.25 12.44
N CYS A 393 43.07 -53.27 11.39
CA CYS A 393 41.63 -53.57 11.53
C CYS A 393 41.25 -55.05 11.46
N ILE A 394 42.12 -55.94 10.97
CA ILE A 394 41.74 -57.34 10.67
C ILE A 394 41.86 -58.28 11.90
N LEU A 395 42.67 -57.93 12.91
CA LEU A 395 42.88 -58.80 14.07
C LEU A 395 41.79 -58.69 15.15
N LEU A 396 41.02 -57.60 15.20
CA LEU A 396 39.96 -57.41 16.20
C LEU A 396 38.66 -58.17 15.87
N LEU A 397 38.36 -58.38 14.59
CA LEU A 397 37.13 -59.06 14.15
C LEU A 397 37.15 -60.58 14.38
N LEU A 398 38.33 -61.22 14.34
CA LEU A 398 38.45 -62.66 14.54
C LEU A 398 38.29 -63.10 16.02
N LEU A 399 38.54 -62.20 16.96
CA LEU A 399 38.49 -62.51 18.40
C LEU A 399 37.05 -62.52 18.95
N LEU A 400 36.16 -61.73 18.34
CA LEU A 400 34.76 -61.59 18.75
C LEU A 400 33.89 -62.77 18.28
N LEU A 401 34.23 -63.37 17.13
CA LEU A 401 33.55 -64.56 16.61
C LEU A 401 33.85 -65.84 17.40
N LEU A 402 35.01 -65.92 18.07
CA LEU A 402 35.40 -67.12 18.83
C LEU A 402 34.67 -67.22 20.18
N LEU A 403 34.23 -66.09 20.74
CA LEU A 403 33.59 -66.02 22.06
C LEU A 403 32.11 -66.45 22.03
N LEU A 404 31.44 -66.32 20.88
CA LEU A 404 30.06 -66.74 20.69
C LEU A 404 29.89 -68.26 20.52
N VAL A 405 30.96 -69.00 20.21
CA VAL A 405 30.92 -70.46 20.00
C VAL A 405 31.08 -71.25 21.30
N LEU A 406 31.59 -70.64 22.39
CA LEU A 406 31.91 -71.33 23.65
C LEU A 406 30.78 -71.36 24.70
N LEU A 407 29.63 -70.71 24.45
CA LEU A 407 28.52 -70.63 25.43
C LEU A 407 27.32 -71.53 25.11
N ARG A 408 27.53 -72.66 24.42
CA ARG A 408 26.48 -73.67 24.18
C ARG A 408 26.94 -75.09 24.58
N GLY A 409 26.65 -75.47 25.83
CA GLY A 409 26.45 -76.88 26.22
C GLY A 409 27.09 -77.34 27.53
N SER A 410 26.28 -77.67 28.55
CA SER A 410 26.39 -78.90 29.36
C SER A 410 25.37 -78.94 30.52
N ASP A 411 24.47 -79.93 30.47
CA ASP A 411 23.56 -80.33 31.55
C ASP A 411 24.14 -81.46 32.45
N LYS A 412 23.53 -81.57 33.64
CA LYS A 412 23.38 -82.75 34.54
C LYS A 412 24.42 -82.95 35.64
N SER A 413 24.00 -82.72 36.89
CA SER A 413 24.04 -83.72 37.99
C SER A 413 23.41 -83.19 39.27
N VAL A 414 22.58 -84.05 39.91
CA VAL A 414 22.08 -84.07 41.31
C VAL A 414 20.55 -84.07 41.38
N MET A 415 19.99 -85.27 41.24
CA MET A 415 18.58 -85.61 41.46
C MET A 415 18.59 -86.89 42.30
N THR A 416 18.41 -86.79 43.62
CA THR A 416 18.15 -87.97 44.48
C THR A 416 17.43 -87.55 45.76
N LEU A 417 16.33 -88.26 46.06
CA LEU A 417 15.46 -88.27 47.26
C LEU A 417 14.15 -87.45 47.19
N ILE A 418 13.15 -87.96 46.45
CA ILE A 418 11.73 -87.68 46.72
C ILE A 418 10.96 -89.01 46.71
N ARG A 419 10.40 -89.42 47.85
CA ARG A 419 9.25 -90.33 47.89
C ARG A 419 8.07 -89.46 47.41
N LYS A 420 7.64 -89.65 46.15
CA LYS A 420 6.63 -88.80 45.50
C LYS A 420 5.26 -89.08 46.14
N TYR A 421 4.85 -88.25 47.10
CA TYR A 421 3.46 -88.20 47.58
C TYR A 421 2.57 -87.75 46.41
N ARG A 422 1.40 -88.36 46.22
CA ARG A 422 0.41 -87.88 45.24
C ARG A 422 -0.30 -86.67 45.83
N ASP A 423 -0.10 -85.54 45.17
CA ASP A 423 -0.62 -84.24 45.56
C ASP A 423 -1.47 -83.69 44.41
N ALA A 424 -2.09 -82.52 44.60
CA ALA A 424 -2.87 -81.87 43.55
C ALA A 424 -2.01 -81.67 42.30
N GLU A 425 -2.39 -82.31 41.18
CA GLU A 425 -1.75 -82.20 39.86
C GLU A 425 -2.76 -81.73 38.80
N PRO A 426 -2.35 -80.90 37.81
CA PRO A 426 -3.30 -80.29 36.89
C PRO A 426 -4.02 -81.30 36.01
N GLU A 427 -3.31 -82.36 35.62
CA GLU A 427 -3.83 -83.47 34.83
C GLU A 427 -4.96 -84.24 35.53
N ASN A 428 -5.05 -84.16 36.86
CA ASN A 428 -6.09 -84.80 37.66
C ASN A 428 -7.16 -83.80 38.16
N THR A 429 -7.18 -82.58 37.61
CA THR A 429 -8.10 -81.51 38.03
C THR A 429 -9.15 -81.25 36.95
N THR A 430 -10.43 -81.31 37.32
CA THR A 430 -11.56 -81.05 36.42
C THR A 430 -12.59 -80.13 37.07
N SER A 431 -13.47 -79.50 36.27
CA SER A 431 -14.53 -78.61 36.78
C SER A 431 -15.85 -78.75 36.01
N LYS A 432 -16.94 -78.38 36.69
CA LYS A 432 -18.26 -78.17 36.08
C LYS A 432 -18.86 -76.83 36.55
N PRO A 433 -19.15 -75.86 35.66
CA PRO A 433 -18.75 -75.80 34.24
C PRO A 433 -17.23 -75.88 34.05
N VAL A 434 -16.79 -76.13 32.81
CA VAL A 434 -15.36 -76.22 32.47
C VAL A 434 -14.70 -74.84 32.69
N PHE A 435 -13.43 -74.83 33.10
CA PHE A 435 -12.63 -73.61 33.24
C PHE A 435 -12.64 -72.79 31.94
N VAL A 436 -12.57 -71.46 32.07
CA VAL A 436 -12.58 -70.54 30.93
C VAL A 436 -11.33 -70.76 30.06
N PHE A 437 -10.16 -70.88 30.70
CA PHE A 437 -8.89 -71.23 30.06
C PHE A 437 -7.85 -71.78 31.04
N GLY A 438 -6.72 -72.21 30.50
CA GLY A 438 -5.50 -72.58 31.24
C GLY A 438 -5.36 -74.06 31.54
N VAL A 439 -4.11 -74.50 31.74
CA VAL A 439 -3.77 -75.91 32.03
C VAL A 439 -3.45 -76.18 33.50
N GLY A 440 -3.59 -75.20 34.39
CA GLY A 440 -3.45 -75.33 35.84
C GLY A 440 -2.03 -75.27 36.38
N THR A 441 -1.06 -74.83 35.58
CA THR A 441 0.33 -74.63 36.00
C THR A 441 0.55 -73.21 36.54
N ARG A 442 1.72 -72.91 37.09
CA ARG A 442 2.02 -71.56 37.61
C ARG A 442 2.00 -70.50 36.52
N ASP A 443 2.53 -70.82 35.34
CA ASP A 443 2.63 -69.90 34.21
C ASP A 443 1.34 -69.86 33.38
N ASP A 444 0.48 -70.86 33.54
CA ASP A 444 -0.83 -70.97 32.88
C ASP A 444 -1.88 -71.58 33.84
N PRO A 445 -2.40 -70.78 34.80
CA PRO A 445 -3.33 -71.23 35.83
C PRO A 445 -4.73 -71.51 35.25
N PHE A 446 -5.53 -72.35 35.91
CA PHE A 446 -6.93 -72.53 35.54
C PHE A 446 -7.71 -71.24 35.85
N MET A 447 -8.24 -70.61 34.81
CA MET A 447 -9.06 -69.39 34.91
C MET A 447 -10.52 -69.76 35.18
N LEU A 448 -11.08 -69.23 36.27
CA LEU A 448 -12.49 -69.37 36.64
C LEU A 448 -13.34 -68.25 36.02
N ASP A 449 -14.64 -68.49 35.86
CA ASP A 449 -15.56 -67.48 35.31
C ASP A 449 -15.62 -66.26 36.24
N PRO A 450 -15.34 -65.03 35.74
CA PRO A 450 -15.32 -63.85 36.57
C PRO A 450 -16.68 -63.54 37.18
N VAL A 451 -16.66 -62.90 38.36
CA VAL A 451 -17.87 -62.39 39.02
C VAL A 451 -17.85 -60.87 38.98
N GLU A 452 -18.77 -60.31 38.22
CA GLU A 452 -18.95 -58.86 38.12
C GLU A 452 -20.13 -58.37 38.97
N GLY A 453 -20.01 -57.14 39.46
CA GLY A 453 -21.13 -56.44 40.05
C GLY A 453 -21.51 -56.88 41.46
N LEU A 454 -20.55 -57.42 42.22
CA LEU A 454 -20.73 -57.82 43.62
C LEU A 454 -20.94 -56.58 44.50
N SER A 455 -21.88 -56.64 45.44
CA SER A 455 -22.09 -55.52 46.38
C SER A 455 -20.95 -55.47 47.41
N CYS A 456 -20.42 -54.28 47.70
CA CYS A 456 -19.35 -54.12 48.68
C CYS A 456 -19.73 -54.75 50.04
N GLY A 457 -18.78 -55.45 50.67
CA GLY A 457 -18.94 -56.16 51.94
C GLY A 457 -19.63 -57.52 51.85
N SER A 458 -19.93 -58.03 50.65
CA SER A 458 -20.52 -59.36 50.46
C SER A 458 -19.50 -60.43 50.07
N SER A 459 -19.86 -61.71 50.23
CA SER A 459 -19.03 -62.85 49.85
C SER A 459 -19.69 -63.67 48.74
N VAL A 460 -18.87 -64.31 47.90
CA VAL A 460 -19.30 -65.12 46.76
C VAL A 460 -18.42 -66.36 46.60
N GLU A 461 -18.99 -67.44 46.07
CA GLU A 461 -18.26 -68.67 45.70
C GLU A 461 -18.17 -68.80 44.18
N SER A 462 -17.13 -69.48 43.68
CA SER A 462 -16.93 -69.70 42.26
C SER A 462 -18.03 -70.56 41.62
N LYS A 463 -18.34 -70.29 40.35
CA LYS A 463 -19.37 -71.04 39.59
C LYS A 463 -18.94 -72.47 39.30
N GLU A 464 -17.64 -72.73 39.21
CA GLU A 464 -17.02 -74.02 38.97
C GLU A 464 -16.99 -74.87 40.24
N LEU A 465 -17.57 -76.07 40.18
CA LEU A 465 -17.32 -77.12 41.17
C LEU A 465 -16.07 -77.89 40.74
N ILE A 466 -14.96 -77.65 41.42
CA ILE A 466 -13.64 -78.19 41.08
C ILE A 466 -13.48 -79.55 41.76
N THR A 467 -13.03 -80.55 41.00
CA THR A 467 -12.73 -81.91 41.47
C THR A 467 -11.27 -82.22 41.18
N ILE A 468 -10.53 -82.66 42.19
CA ILE A 468 -9.15 -83.16 42.04
C ILE A 468 -9.12 -84.61 42.50
N ASP A 469 -8.75 -85.50 41.58
CA ASP A 469 -8.72 -86.94 41.78
C ASP A 469 -7.27 -87.45 41.98
N ASN A 470 -7.13 -88.73 42.32
CA ASN A 470 -5.84 -89.43 42.44
C ASN A 470 -4.91 -88.85 43.52
N LEU A 471 -5.47 -88.48 44.66
CA LEU A 471 -4.75 -87.96 45.83
C LEU A 471 -4.47 -89.06 46.87
N ASP A 472 -3.41 -88.91 47.66
CA ASP A 472 -3.14 -89.82 48.77
C ASP A 472 -4.20 -89.66 49.88
N SER A 473 -4.90 -90.74 50.24
CA SER A 473 -5.93 -90.74 51.30
C SER A 473 -5.38 -90.29 52.66
N GLY A 474 -6.11 -89.43 53.36
CA GLY A 474 -5.70 -88.84 54.66
C GLY A 474 -4.65 -87.73 54.54
N SER A 475 -4.28 -87.30 53.33
CA SER A 475 -3.47 -86.10 53.13
C SER A 475 -4.31 -84.82 53.30
N ILE A 476 -3.66 -83.70 53.62
CA ILE A 476 -4.34 -82.40 53.78
C ILE A 476 -3.89 -81.48 52.64
N ILE A 477 -4.83 -81.11 51.78
CA ILE A 477 -4.62 -80.15 50.69
C ILE A 477 -4.79 -78.74 51.24
N ARG A 478 -3.76 -77.91 51.03
CA ARG A 478 -3.72 -76.52 51.47
C ARG A 478 -3.93 -75.57 50.30
N PHE A 479 -4.59 -74.45 50.58
CA PHE A 479 -4.79 -73.36 49.65
C PHE A 479 -3.97 -72.16 50.11
N ASN A 480 -3.27 -71.54 49.18
CA ASN A 480 -2.51 -70.32 49.44
C ASN A 480 -2.74 -69.33 48.31
N ASP A 481 -3.35 -68.20 48.65
CA ASP A 481 -3.47 -67.08 47.73
C ASP A 481 -2.14 -66.32 47.65
N MET A 482 -1.59 -66.27 46.45
CA MET A 482 -0.32 -65.62 46.14
C MET A 482 -0.48 -64.09 46.01
N ASN A 483 -1.69 -63.61 45.74
CA ASN A 483 -2.03 -62.19 45.60
C ASN A 483 -2.67 -61.62 46.88
N ASN A 484 -2.49 -62.31 48.01
CA ASN A 484 -3.13 -61.98 49.29
C ASN A 484 -2.83 -60.54 49.76
N ARG A 485 -1.67 -59.97 49.43
CA ARG A 485 -1.37 -58.57 49.80
C ARG A 485 -2.07 -57.57 48.91
N GLU A 486 -2.19 -57.90 47.63
CA GLU A 486 -2.79 -57.08 46.59
C GLU A 486 -4.31 -57.08 46.69
N ASN A 487 -4.90 -58.19 47.13
CA ASN A 487 -6.35 -58.33 47.30
C ASN A 487 -6.82 -58.29 48.77
N ASP A 488 -5.96 -57.84 49.70
CA ASP A 488 -6.23 -57.75 51.14
C ASP A 488 -6.72 -59.06 51.81
N GLY A 489 -6.36 -60.20 51.23
CA GLY A 489 -6.67 -61.53 51.74
C GLY A 489 -8.14 -61.89 51.66
N ARG A 490 -8.83 -61.40 50.63
CA ARG A 490 -10.25 -61.65 50.39
C ARG A 490 -10.52 -63.02 49.78
N PHE A 491 -9.53 -63.66 49.14
CA PHE A 491 -9.64 -65.03 48.63
C PHE A 491 -9.07 -66.03 49.64
N ARG A 492 -9.92 -66.58 50.51
CA ARG A 492 -9.51 -67.54 51.54
C ARG A 492 -10.28 -68.84 51.44
N MET A 493 -9.56 -69.93 51.64
CA MET A 493 -10.11 -71.28 51.64
C MET A 493 -9.45 -72.11 52.74
N ASP A 494 -10.26 -72.88 53.46
CA ASP A 494 -9.77 -73.79 54.49
C ASP A 494 -9.10 -75.02 53.86
N SER A 495 -8.13 -75.61 54.57
CA SER A 495 -7.49 -76.85 54.11
C SER A 495 -8.47 -78.02 54.14
N ILE A 496 -8.43 -78.87 53.11
CA ILE A 496 -9.36 -80.00 52.95
C ILE A 496 -8.59 -81.31 53.17
N GLU A 497 -9.11 -82.19 54.02
CA GLU A 497 -8.60 -83.56 54.19
C GLU A 497 -9.14 -84.45 53.06
N VAL A 498 -8.24 -85.22 52.45
CA VAL A 498 -8.57 -86.13 51.35
C VAL A 498 -9.24 -87.38 51.91
N HIS A 499 -10.49 -87.62 51.50
CA HIS A 499 -11.21 -88.83 51.84
C HIS A 499 -11.19 -89.82 50.67
N ASP A 500 -11.12 -91.10 51.01
CA ASP A 500 -11.14 -92.22 50.08
C ASP A 500 -12.43 -93.01 50.29
N ASP A 501 -13.35 -92.87 49.34
CA ASP A 501 -14.67 -93.47 49.38
C ASP A 501 -14.68 -94.93 48.86
N ASP A 502 -13.67 -95.34 48.07
CA ASP A 502 -13.59 -96.65 47.41
C ASP A 502 -12.57 -97.62 48.06
N GLY A 503 -11.69 -97.11 48.93
CA GLY A 503 -10.73 -97.87 49.73
C GLY A 503 -9.54 -98.40 48.92
N GLU A 504 -9.36 -97.93 47.69
CA GLU A 504 -8.27 -98.33 46.78
C GLU A 504 -7.04 -97.40 46.87
N GLY A 505 -7.07 -96.37 47.71
CA GLY A 505 -5.95 -95.46 47.99
C GLY A 505 -5.84 -94.27 47.03
N ASN A 506 -6.91 -93.96 46.29
CA ASN A 506 -7.06 -92.90 45.29
C ASN A 506 -8.14 -91.90 45.75
N GLY A 507 -7.84 -91.12 46.78
CA GLY A 507 -8.77 -90.13 47.29
C GLY A 507 -9.07 -89.00 46.29
N SER A 508 -10.19 -88.32 46.50
CA SER A 508 -10.60 -87.16 45.70
C SER A 508 -11.14 -86.04 46.59
N ILE A 509 -11.03 -84.79 46.13
CA ILE A 509 -11.64 -83.63 46.79
C ILE A 509 -12.53 -82.86 45.82
N ARG A 510 -13.61 -82.26 46.34
CA ARG A 510 -14.48 -81.36 45.58
C ARG A 510 -14.73 -80.07 46.34
N PHE A 511 -14.54 -78.92 45.69
CA PHE A 511 -14.67 -77.62 46.34
C PHE A 511 -15.01 -76.49 45.36
N ARG A 512 -15.39 -75.32 45.90
CA ARG A 512 -15.53 -74.04 45.20
C ARG A 512 -14.60 -73.03 45.87
N LEU A 513 -13.99 -72.14 45.09
CA LEU A 513 -13.19 -71.05 45.64
C LEU A 513 -14.11 -69.98 46.23
N LYS A 514 -13.65 -69.28 47.27
CA LYS A 514 -14.45 -68.29 48.00
C LYS A 514 -13.75 -66.94 48.03
N PHE A 515 -14.54 -65.90 47.79
CA PHE A 515 -14.16 -64.50 47.92
C PHE A 515 -15.03 -63.85 49.00
N ASP A 516 -14.43 -63.10 49.92
CA ASP A 516 -15.14 -62.43 51.01
C ASP A 516 -14.70 -60.97 51.17
N ASP A 517 -15.58 -60.05 50.76
CA ASP A 517 -15.32 -58.61 50.86
C ASP A 517 -15.58 -58.03 52.27
N SER A 518 -16.12 -58.82 53.21
CA SER A 518 -16.47 -58.31 54.54
C SER A 518 -15.28 -58.13 55.49
N LEU A 519 -14.11 -58.64 55.12
CA LEU A 519 -12.96 -58.79 56.03
C LEU A 519 -11.83 -57.78 55.78
N GLY A 520 -11.90 -56.97 54.72
CA GLY A 520 -10.94 -55.90 54.43
C GLY A 520 -11.38 -54.56 55.03
N TYR A 521 -10.44 -53.85 55.64
CA TYR A 521 -10.68 -52.50 56.17
C TYR A 521 -10.81 -51.51 55.01
N GLY A 522 -12.04 -51.19 54.62
CA GLY A 522 -12.34 -50.09 53.69
C GLY A 522 -12.28 -50.48 52.22
N SER A 523 -13.22 -51.31 51.74
CA SER A 523 -13.41 -51.47 50.29
C SER A 523 -13.91 -50.18 49.67
N GLU A 524 -13.07 -49.57 48.81
CA GLU A 524 -13.50 -48.59 47.82
C GLU A 524 -14.36 -49.30 46.78
N GLY A 525 -15.54 -48.77 46.46
CA GLY A 525 -16.46 -49.41 45.52
C GLY A 525 -15.95 -49.26 44.09
N GLY A 526 -16.06 -50.31 43.28
CA GLY A 526 -15.57 -50.33 41.89
C GLY A 526 -14.21 -51.01 41.71
N SER A 527 -13.62 -51.54 42.80
CA SER A 527 -12.33 -52.23 42.74
C SER A 527 -12.43 -53.63 42.14
N ASP A 528 -11.43 -53.96 41.34
CA ASP A 528 -11.18 -55.28 40.76
C ASP A 528 -10.20 -56.05 41.65
N TYR A 529 -10.59 -57.26 42.07
CA TYR A 529 -9.76 -58.13 42.88
C TYR A 529 -9.39 -59.39 42.11
N GLU A 530 -8.11 -59.73 42.10
CA GLU A 530 -7.58 -60.94 41.49
C GLU A 530 -7.00 -61.87 42.55
N GLY A 531 -7.52 -63.09 42.63
CA GLY A 531 -6.98 -64.16 43.44
C GLY A 531 -6.15 -65.11 42.59
N LEU A 532 -4.90 -65.38 43.01
CA LEU A 532 -4.04 -66.39 42.40
C LEU A 532 -3.79 -67.50 43.43
N ILE A 533 -4.64 -68.52 43.42
CA ILE A 533 -4.72 -69.52 44.48
C ILE A 533 -3.91 -70.77 44.08
N LYS A 534 -2.84 -71.03 44.82
CA LYS A 534 -2.10 -72.29 44.77
C LYS A 534 -2.78 -73.35 45.62
N CYS A 535 -3.05 -74.51 45.03
CA CYS A 535 -3.62 -75.69 45.67
C CYS A 535 -2.56 -76.81 45.74
N GLY A 536 -2.35 -77.36 46.95
CA GLY A 536 -1.36 -78.40 47.19
C GLY A 536 0.08 -77.87 47.31
N VAL A 537 1.01 -78.77 47.59
CA VAL A 537 2.44 -78.49 47.74
C VAL A 537 3.11 -78.29 46.38
N SER A 538 2.72 -79.04 45.35
CA SER A 538 3.47 -79.10 44.09
C SER A 538 2.80 -78.55 42.83
N SER A 539 1.47 -78.55 42.61
CA SER A 539 1.10 -78.53 41.18
C SER A 539 -0.26 -77.99 40.71
N VAL A 540 -1.11 -77.23 41.43
CA VAL A 540 -2.29 -76.60 40.75
C VAL A 540 -2.47 -75.13 41.12
N TYR A 541 -2.68 -74.28 40.12
CA TYR A 541 -2.96 -72.85 40.28
C TYR A 541 -4.30 -72.49 39.66
N PHE A 542 -5.05 -71.65 40.37
CA PHE A 542 -6.31 -71.08 39.93
C PHE A 542 -6.23 -69.56 39.92
N GLN A 543 -6.73 -68.94 38.87
CA GLN A 543 -6.89 -67.49 38.79
C GLN A 543 -8.39 -67.15 38.76
N TRP A 544 -8.79 -66.22 39.62
CA TRP A 544 -10.19 -65.81 39.71
C TRP A 544 -10.31 -64.30 39.94
N ASN A 545 -11.07 -63.64 39.06
CA ASN A 545 -11.29 -62.19 39.08
C ASN A 545 -12.70 -61.89 39.59
N VAL A 546 -12.80 -60.98 40.58
CA VAL A 546 -14.05 -60.55 41.20
C VAL A 546 -14.10 -59.02 41.28
N GLN A 547 -15.14 -58.41 40.74
CA GLN A 547 -15.33 -56.96 40.69
C GLN A 547 -16.50 -56.50 41.58
N THR A 548 -16.27 -55.44 42.36
CA THR A 548 -17.28 -54.83 43.25
C THR A 548 -17.95 -53.59 42.61
N LYS A 549 -19.18 -53.23 43.02
CA LYS A 549 -19.91 -52.05 42.49
C LYS A 549 -19.56 -50.73 43.22
N GLU A 550 -19.36 -49.64 42.47
CA GLU A 550 -19.11 -48.27 42.99
C GLU A 550 -20.35 -47.66 43.69
N SER A 551 -20.12 -46.82 44.72
CA SER A 551 -21.16 -46.09 45.45
C SER A 551 -21.57 -44.79 44.71
N ALA A 552 -22.87 -44.50 44.62
CA ALA A 552 -23.39 -43.32 43.91
C ALA A 552 -22.95 -41.96 44.50
N LYS A 553 -22.42 -41.96 45.73
CA LYS A 553 -21.94 -40.76 46.42
C LYS A 553 -20.56 -40.35 45.90
N ASP A 554 -19.71 -41.32 45.61
CA ASP A 554 -18.31 -41.09 45.25
C ASP A 554 -18.20 -40.60 43.80
N ARG A 555 -19.03 -41.14 42.91
CA ARG A 555 -19.17 -40.66 41.52
C ARG A 555 -19.48 -39.16 41.42
N LYS A 556 -20.43 -38.66 42.22
CA LYS A 556 -20.81 -37.24 42.21
C LYS A 556 -19.73 -36.31 42.78
N ALA A 557 -18.94 -36.81 43.73
CA ALA A 557 -17.85 -36.02 44.32
C ALA A 557 -16.71 -35.81 43.32
N ARG A 558 -16.35 -36.85 42.54
CA ARG A 558 -15.33 -36.78 41.50
C ARG A 558 -15.73 -35.84 40.35
N GLU A 559 -16.95 -36.00 39.82
CA GLU A 559 -17.47 -35.14 38.73
C GLU A 559 -17.42 -33.65 39.11
N LYS A 560 -17.72 -33.31 40.38
CA LYS A 560 -17.65 -31.94 40.87
C LYS A 560 -16.20 -31.43 40.98
N ALA A 561 -15.29 -32.24 41.51
CA ALA A 561 -13.89 -31.86 41.66
C ALA A 561 -13.19 -31.67 40.30
N GLU A 562 -13.49 -32.52 39.32
CA GLU A 562 -12.97 -32.41 37.96
C GLU A 562 -13.49 -31.14 37.25
N ALA A 563 -14.75 -30.78 37.45
CA ALA A 563 -15.32 -29.55 36.88
C ALA A 563 -14.71 -28.28 37.51
N GLU A 564 -14.45 -28.28 38.81
CA GLU A 564 -13.78 -27.17 39.50
C GLU A 564 -12.30 -27.03 39.07
N ALA A 565 -11.59 -28.16 38.92
CA ALA A 565 -10.21 -28.16 38.43
C ALA A 565 -10.11 -27.67 36.97
N ARG A 566 -11.04 -28.09 36.09
CA ARG A 566 -11.07 -27.63 34.70
C ARG A 566 -11.29 -26.13 34.58
N LYS A 567 -12.20 -25.56 35.38
CA LYS A 567 -12.43 -24.11 35.43
C LYS A 567 -11.22 -23.33 35.96
N ALA A 568 -10.53 -23.88 36.96
CA ALA A 568 -9.32 -23.26 37.50
C ALA A 568 -8.19 -23.24 36.46
N GLU A 569 -8.03 -24.32 35.71
CA GLU A 569 -7.03 -24.43 34.65
C GLU A 569 -7.34 -23.50 33.47
N GLU A 570 -8.60 -23.45 33.03
CA GLU A 570 -9.04 -22.55 31.95
C GLU A 570 -8.84 -21.07 32.31
N ASN A 571 -9.13 -20.69 33.56
CA ASN A 571 -8.84 -19.34 34.05
C ASN A 571 -7.33 -19.05 34.10
N ARG A 572 -6.50 -20.03 34.47
CA ARG A 572 -5.04 -19.86 34.48
C ARG A 572 -4.50 -19.61 33.07
N ILE A 573 -4.93 -20.43 32.10
CA ILE A 573 -4.55 -20.28 30.70
C ILE A 573 -5.01 -18.92 30.14
N ARG A 574 -6.23 -18.48 30.49
CA ARG A 574 -6.74 -17.17 30.07
C ARG A 574 -5.94 -16.00 30.64
N GLU A 575 -5.55 -16.04 31.90
CA GLU A 575 -4.74 -15.00 32.53
C GLU A 575 -3.29 -15.00 32.00
N GLU A 576 -2.72 -16.17 31.71
CA GLU A 576 -1.40 -16.30 31.09
C GLU A 576 -1.41 -15.75 29.65
N ALA A 577 -2.41 -16.12 28.84
CA ALA A 577 -2.59 -15.57 27.48
C ALA A 577 -2.81 -14.06 27.49
N LYS A 578 -3.57 -13.53 28.47
CA LYS A 578 -3.76 -12.08 28.63
C LYS A 578 -2.46 -11.37 29.01
N ALA A 579 -1.64 -11.98 29.87
CA ALA A 579 -0.34 -11.43 30.26
C ALA A 579 0.66 -11.44 29.09
N GLU A 580 0.64 -12.49 28.27
CA GLU A 580 1.48 -12.60 27.07
C GLU A 580 1.07 -11.59 26.00
N ALA A 581 -0.23 -11.45 25.72
CA ALA A 581 -0.75 -10.43 24.79
C ALA A 581 -0.39 -9.00 25.24
N LEU A 582 -0.50 -8.69 26.54
CA LEU A 582 -0.10 -7.39 27.07
C LEU A 582 1.41 -7.14 26.96
N ALA A 583 2.23 -8.19 27.12
CA ALA A 583 3.68 -8.09 26.95
C ALA A 583 4.08 -7.90 25.48
N GLN A 584 3.40 -8.56 24.55
CA GLN A 584 3.59 -8.38 23.11
C GLN A 584 3.19 -6.96 22.67
N ALA A 585 2.01 -6.48 23.07
CA ALA A 585 1.57 -5.12 22.80
C ALA A 585 2.53 -4.05 23.37
N ALA A 586 3.10 -4.28 24.56
CA ALA A 586 4.09 -3.39 25.14
C ALA A 586 5.42 -3.38 24.36
N GLN A 587 5.87 -4.53 23.84
CA GLN A 587 7.07 -4.61 22.99
C GLN A 587 6.86 -3.93 21.64
N GLU A 588 5.67 -4.09 21.06
CA GLU A 588 5.30 -3.48 19.78
C GLU A 588 5.20 -1.96 19.91
N ALA A 589 4.54 -1.45 20.95
CA ALA A 589 4.52 -0.02 21.25
C ALA A 589 5.92 0.57 21.50
N GLU A 590 6.86 -0.19 22.09
CA GLU A 590 8.25 0.26 22.25
C GLU A 590 9.00 0.28 20.90
N LYS A 591 8.77 -0.70 20.02
CA LYS A 591 9.33 -0.73 18.67
C LYS A 591 8.79 0.42 17.82
N GLU A 592 7.49 0.65 17.85
CA GLU A 592 6.84 1.75 17.12
C GLU A 592 7.37 3.10 17.61
N LYS A 593 7.53 3.28 18.92
CA LYS A 593 8.13 4.50 19.49
C LYS A 593 9.58 4.71 19.04
N LYS A 594 10.39 3.64 18.94
CA LYS A 594 11.76 3.72 18.42
C LYS A 594 11.78 4.05 16.93
N MET A 595 10.93 3.41 16.14
CA MET A 595 10.80 3.66 14.70
C MET A 595 10.35 5.10 14.44
N ARG A 596 9.33 5.61 15.14
CA ARG A 596 8.89 7.01 15.05
C ARG A 596 10.03 7.98 15.40
N ALA A 597 10.83 7.70 16.42
CA ALA A 597 11.97 8.54 16.78
C ALA A 597 13.09 8.53 15.72
N GLU A 598 13.37 7.37 15.11
CA GLU A 598 14.35 7.23 14.03
C GLU A 598 13.88 7.92 12.74
N VAL A 599 12.59 7.81 12.39
CA VAL A 599 11.97 8.53 11.28
C VAL A 599 12.04 10.05 11.52
N GLU A 600 11.71 10.52 12.72
CA GLU A 600 11.79 11.95 13.07
C GLU A 600 13.23 12.49 12.95
N GLU A 601 14.24 11.69 13.35
CA GLU A 601 15.65 12.03 13.17
C GLU A 601 16.05 12.08 11.69
N ARG A 602 15.61 11.12 10.88
CA ARG A 602 15.85 11.09 9.43
C ARG A 602 15.22 12.29 8.72
N VAL A 603 13.95 12.59 9.01
CA VAL A 603 13.24 13.75 8.45
C VAL A 603 13.94 15.05 8.82
N ARG A 604 14.41 15.19 10.07
CA ARG A 604 15.18 16.36 10.48
C ARG A 604 16.53 16.47 9.76
N ALA A 605 17.26 15.36 9.63
CA ALA A 605 18.54 15.35 8.93
C ALA A 605 18.38 15.70 7.44
N GLU A 606 17.31 15.20 6.81
CA GLU A 606 16.98 15.51 5.42
C GLU A 606 16.56 16.98 5.26
N ALA A 607 15.77 17.53 6.17
CA ALA A 607 15.41 18.95 6.18
C ALA A 607 16.64 19.85 6.36
N GLU A 608 17.56 19.50 7.25
CA GLU A 608 18.82 20.22 7.44
C GLU A 608 19.73 20.11 6.18
N ALA A 609 19.75 18.96 5.50
CA ALA A 609 20.49 18.78 4.24
C ALA A 609 19.88 19.60 3.10
N LYS A 610 18.56 19.55 2.91
CA LYS A 610 17.82 20.37 1.92
C LYS A 610 18.05 21.86 2.18
N ALA A 611 17.99 22.32 3.43
CA ALA A 611 18.26 23.71 3.79
C ALA A 611 19.72 24.13 3.47
N ARG A 612 20.70 23.23 3.63
CA ARG A 612 22.10 23.51 3.24
C ARG A 612 22.26 23.62 1.72
N ILE A 613 21.65 22.72 0.95
CA ILE A 613 21.68 22.76 -0.52
C ILE A 613 21.01 24.04 -1.03
N GLU A 614 19.85 24.41 -0.48
CA GLU A 614 19.14 25.63 -0.86
C GLU A 614 19.93 26.90 -0.49
N ALA A 615 20.55 26.93 0.69
CA ALA A 615 21.40 28.05 1.10
C ALA A 615 22.64 28.20 0.19
N GLU A 616 23.26 27.09 -0.21
CA GLU A 616 24.41 27.10 -1.12
C GLU A 616 24.02 27.52 -2.54
N ALA A 617 22.88 27.03 -3.05
CA ALA A 617 22.30 27.45 -4.32
C ALA A 617 21.97 28.95 -4.33
N LYS A 618 21.35 29.47 -3.25
CA LYS A 618 21.04 30.89 -3.09
C LYS A 618 22.30 31.74 -3.02
N ALA A 619 23.33 31.30 -2.29
CA ALA A 619 24.61 32.00 -2.22
C ALA A 619 25.32 32.05 -3.59
N LYS A 620 25.27 30.95 -4.36
CA LYS A 620 25.81 30.88 -5.72
C LYS A 620 25.05 31.79 -6.68
N ALA A 621 23.72 31.81 -6.61
CA ALA A 621 22.87 32.69 -7.41
C ALA A 621 23.09 34.18 -7.08
N GLU A 622 23.21 34.54 -5.79
CA GLU A 622 23.54 35.90 -5.37
C GLU A 622 24.94 36.34 -5.84
N ALA A 623 25.93 35.44 -5.77
CA ALA A 623 27.27 35.71 -6.27
C ALA A 623 27.29 35.91 -7.80
N GLU A 624 26.54 35.10 -8.55
CA GLU A 624 26.43 35.22 -10.00
C GLU A 624 25.68 36.49 -10.43
N MET A 625 24.58 36.84 -9.74
CA MET A 625 23.88 38.12 -9.96
C MET A 625 24.78 39.31 -9.67
N LYS A 626 25.56 39.26 -8.59
CA LYS A 626 26.52 40.33 -8.26
C LYS A 626 27.62 40.45 -9.32
N ALA A 627 28.15 39.33 -9.81
CA ALA A 627 29.13 39.32 -10.90
C ALA A 627 28.54 39.92 -12.19
N LYS A 628 27.31 39.55 -12.57
CA LYS A 628 26.60 40.14 -13.73
C LYS A 628 26.36 41.64 -13.58
N GLN A 629 26.01 42.10 -12.37
CA GLN A 629 25.82 43.54 -12.08
C GLN A 629 27.13 44.32 -12.14
N ASP A 630 28.23 43.76 -11.64
CA ASP A 630 29.53 44.42 -11.67
C ASP A 630 30.06 44.53 -13.12
N VAL A 631 29.90 43.49 -13.93
CA VAL A 631 30.21 43.53 -15.37
C VAL A 631 29.33 44.56 -16.12
N ALA A 632 28.04 44.66 -15.78
CA ALA A 632 27.14 45.64 -16.37
C ALA A 632 27.54 47.09 -16.02
N LYS A 633 27.94 47.35 -14.76
CA LYS A 633 28.44 48.65 -14.32
C LYS A 633 29.75 49.05 -15.02
N GLU A 634 30.67 48.11 -15.19
CA GLU A 634 31.92 48.37 -15.93
C GLU A 634 31.67 48.71 -17.39
N ARG A 635 30.75 47.98 -18.04
CA ARG A 635 30.34 48.24 -19.43
C ARG A 635 29.67 49.62 -19.58
N GLU A 636 28.78 49.99 -18.66
CA GLU A 636 28.13 51.31 -18.66
C GLU A 636 29.16 52.44 -18.44
N ALA A 637 30.14 52.23 -17.55
CA ALA A 637 31.22 53.19 -17.31
C ALA A 637 32.10 53.39 -18.56
N ALA A 638 32.44 52.30 -19.25
CA ALA A 638 33.22 52.33 -20.50
C ALA A 638 32.46 53.06 -21.62
N GLU A 639 31.16 52.79 -21.78
CA GLU A 639 30.31 53.43 -22.79
C GLU A 639 30.12 54.93 -22.51
N ARG A 640 29.99 55.31 -21.24
CA ARG A 640 29.93 56.72 -20.82
C ARG A 640 31.23 57.46 -21.08
N GLN A 641 32.38 56.79 -21.01
CA GLN A 641 33.67 57.37 -21.36
C GLN A 641 33.84 57.53 -22.88
N ALA A 642 33.49 56.51 -23.66
CA ALA A 642 33.49 56.59 -25.12
C ALA A 642 32.60 57.73 -25.64
N ASN A 643 31.40 57.89 -25.07
CA ASN A 643 30.49 58.98 -25.41
C ASN A 643 31.03 60.38 -25.06
N LYS A 644 31.76 60.52 -23.94
CA LYS A 644 32.43 61.79 -23.59
C LYS A 644 33.55 62.13 -24.57
N GLU A 645 34.33 61.15 -24.98
CA GLU A 645 35.43 61.34 -25.94
C GLU A 645 34.90 61.69 -27.33
N ALA A 646 33.84 61.03 -27.79
CA ALA A 646 33.15 61.34 -29.05
C ALA A 646 32.54 62.76 -29.05
N ALA A 647 31.91 63.17 -27.95
CA ALA A 647 31.36 64.53 -27.81
C ALA A 647 32.45 65.62 -27.85
N ALA A 648 33.60 65.37 -27.20
CA ALA A 648 34.73 66.30 -27.22
C ALA A 648 35.35 66.47 -28.62
N LEU A 649 35.39 65.40 -29.42
CA LEU A 649 35.84 65.45 -30.81
C LEU A 649 34.86 66.25 -31.69
N ALA A 650 33.56 65.98 -31.57
CA ALA A 650 32.53 66.70 -32.30
C ALA A 650 32.52 68.21 -32.00
N GLN A 651 32.79 68.60 -30.75
CA GLN A 651 32.89 70.00 -30.35
C GLN A 651 34.09 70.70 -30.98
N ARG A 652 35.27 70.07 -31.00
CA ARG A 652 36.46 70.63 -31.66
C ARG A 652 36.27 70.82 -33.16
N GLU A 653 35.60 69.88 -33.82
CA GLU A 653 35.28 70.01 -35.24
C GLU A 653 34.27 71.13 -35.52
N ALA A 654 33.27 71.32 -34.64
CA ALA A 654 32.32 72.41 -34.76
C ALA A 654 32.98 73.78 -34.58
N GLU A 655 33.89 73.91 -33.60
CA GLU A 655 34.67 75.13 -33.38
C GLU A 655 35.57 75.47 -34.58
N HIS A 656 36.21 74.46 -35.19
CA HIS A 656 37.00 74.66 -36.40
C HIS A 656 36.15 75.15 -37.59
N ARG A 657 34.96 74.57 -37.79
CA ARG A 657 34.04 74.99 -38.86
C ARG A 657 33.50 76.40 -38.65
N LEU A 658 33.26 76.81 -37.40
CA LEU A 658 32.81 78.17 -37.08
C LEU A 658 33.90 79.20 -37.37
N ALA A 659 35.15 78.91 -36.99
CA ALA A 659 36.29 79.79 -37.26
C ALA A 659 36.51 80.00 -38.77
N GLU A 660 36.40 78.93 -39.57
CA GLU A 660 36.52 79.01 -41.04
C GLU A 660 35.38 79.85 -41.67
N MET A 661 34.17 79.78 -41.10
CA MET A 661 33.03 80.56 -41.55
C MET A 661 33.15 82.05 -41.18
N GLU A 662 33.65 82.36 -40.00
CA GLU A 662 33.90 83.74 -39.55
C GLU A 662 34.97 84.43 -40.41
N GLU A 663 36.05 83.72 -40.78
CA GLU A 663 37.08 84.23 -41.68
C GLU A 663 36.51 84.58 -43.07
N LYS A 664 35.68 83.69 -43.64
CA LYS A 664 35.01 83.91 -44.93
C LYS A 664 34.00 85.05 -44.88
N MET A 665 33.29 85.22 -43.77
CA MET A 665 32.30 86.29 -43.60
C MET A 665 32.96 87.66 -43.42
N ALA A 666 34.08 87.72 -42.69
CA ALA A 666 34.86 88.95 -42.53
C ALA A 666 35.44 89.45 -43.86
N ALA A 667 35.95 88.55 -44.70
CA ALA A 667 36.48 88.90 -46.02
C ALA A 667 35.40 89.48 -46.95
N LYS A 668 34.18 88.93 -46.91
CA LYS A 668 33.06 89.33 -47.79
C LYS A 668 32.40 90.65 -47.36
N MET A 669 32.37 90.94 -46.05
CA MET A 669 31.87 92.20 -45.50
C MET A 669 32.78 93.39 -45.84
N ALA A 670 34.11 93.18 -45.81
CA ALA A 670 35.09 94.21 -46.20
C ALA A 670 34.98 94.59 -47.69
N GLU A 671 34.61 93.64 -48.56
CA GLU A 671 34.40 93.91 -50.00
C GLU A 671 33.11 94.71 -50.27
N MET A 672 32.07 94.49 -49.48
CA MET A 672 30.77 95.15 -49.66
C MET A 672 30.76 96.60 -49.16
N GLU A 673 31.57 96.92 -48.14
CA GLU A 673 31.69 98.28 -47.57
C GLU A 673 32.24 99.30 -48.58
N GLN A 674 33.11 98.87 -49.51
CA GLN A 674 33.61 99.72 -50.59
C GLN A 674 32.56 100.07 -51.68
N LYS A 675 31.42 99.36 -51.72
CA LYS A 675 30.38 99.54 -52.75
C LYS A 675 29.20 100.44 -52.34
N MET A 676 29.20 101.00 -51.13
CA MET A 676 28.05 101.78 -50.58
C MET A 676 28.36 103.25 -50.24
N GLU A 677 29.32 103.89 -50.91
CA GLU A 677 29.51 105.35 -50.79
C GLU A 677 28.49 106.14 -51.65
N GLY A 678 27.67 106.98 -51.01
CA GLY A 678 26.86 108.01 -51.70
C GLY A 678 25.32 107.88 -51.65
N LEU A 679 24.75 106.90 -50.93
CA LEU A 679 23.29 106.73 -50.76
C LEU A 679 22.75 107.45 -49.51
N SER A 680 21.49 107.89 -49.53
CA SER A 680 20.86 108.52 -48.35
C SER A 680 20.74 107.52 -47.19
N LYS A 681 20.76 108.00 -45.93
CA LYS A 681 20.78 107.11 -44.74
C LYS A 681 19.69 106.02 -44.75
N LYS A 682 18.48 106.35 -45.24
CA LYS A 682 17.36 105.41 -45.31
C LYS A 682 17.54 104.36 -46.41
N GLU A 683 18.04 104.77 -47.58
CA GLU A 683 18.25 103.87 -48.73
C GLU A 683 19.44 102.94 -48.51
N ALA A 684 20.52 103.44 -47.90
CA ALA A 684 21.66 102.61 -47.51
C ALA A 684 21.27 101.56 -46.45
N GLU A 685 20.38 101.89 -45.53
CA GLU A 685 19.89 100.96 -44.50
C GLU A 685 19.00 99.87 -45.11
N LEU A 686 18.08 100.21 -46.03
CA LEU A 686 17.26 99.22 -46.74
C LEU A 686 18.10 98.33 -47.68
N ALA A 687 19.12 98.87 -48.34
CA ALA A 687 20.03 98.08 -49.18
C ALA A 687 20.88 97.10 -48.35
N ARG A 688 21.37 97.51 -47.17
CA ARG A 688 22.08 96.60 -46.25
C ARG A 688 21.17 95.52 -45.68
N VAL A 689 19.93 95.86 -45.35
CA VAL A 689 18.95 94.87 -44.90
C VAL A 689 18.63 93.89 -46.03
N ALA A 690 18.39 94.36 -47.25
CA ALA A 690 18.14 93.49 -48.41
C ALA A 690 19.29 92.51 -48.70
N ALA A 691 20.54 92.95 -48.55
CA ALA A 691 21.70 92.06 -48.72
C ALA A 691 21.74 90.92 -47.67
N LYS A 692 21.11 91.10 -46.51
CA LYS A 692 21.03 90.06 -45.47
C LYS A 692 19.94 89.02 -45.73
N ALA A 693 19.12 89.18 -46.77
CA ALA A 693 18.11 88.19 -47.17
C ALA A 693 18.73 86.82 -47.50
N GLU A 694 19.98 86.78 -47.99
CA GLU A 694 20.69 85.53 -48.33
C GLU A 694 20.92 84.64 -47.09
N PHE A 695 20.89 85.20 -45.88
CA PHE A 695 21.07 84.46 -44.62
C PHE A 695 19.76 84.03 -43.96
N ILE A 696 18.62 84.28 -44.61
CA ILE A 696 17.29 83.88 -44.14
C ILE A 696 16.86 82.60 -44.85
N ASP A 697 16.44 81.58 -44.10
CA ASP A 697 15.95 80.32 -44.68
C ASP A 697 14.54 80.45 -45.27
N PHE A 698 14.48 80.81 -46.56
CA PHE A 698 13.25 80.86 -47.32
C PHE A 698 12.69 79.49 -47.73
N LYS A 699 13.42 78.39 -47.52
CA LYS A 699 12.88 77.03 -47.72
C LYS A 699 11.80 76.74 -46.67
N THR A 700 12.02 77.21 -45.44
CA THR A 700 11.08 77.06 -44.32
C THR A 700 10.01 78.16 -44.30
N LEU A 701 10.37 79.42 -44.59
CA LEU A 701 9.41 80.53 -44.59
C LEU A 701 8.46 80.51 -45.80
N GLY A 702 8.93 80.01 -46.94
CA GLY A 702 8.26 80.15 -48.22
C GLY A 702 8.52 81.51 -48.88
N VAL A 703 8.26 81.58 -50.18
CA VAL A 703 8.51 82.76 -51.01
C VAL A 703 7.17 83.39 -51.41
N ALA A 704 7.06 84.71 -51.26
CA ALA A 704 5.90 85.49 -51.70
C ALA A 704 6.34 86.63 -52.63
N LYS A 705 5.45 87.05 -53.53
CA LYS A 705 5.70 88.21 -54.40
C LYS A 705 5.23 89.48 -53.70
N ALA A 706 5.83 90.61 -54.07
CA ALA A 706 5.40 91.92 -53.56
C ALA A 706 3.93 92.27 -53.91
N SER A 707 3.34 91.60 -54.91
CA SER A 707 1.91 91.72 -55.25
C SER A 707 0.98 91.12 -54.20
N ASP A 708 1.46 90.15 -53.43
CA ASP A 708 0.65 89.35 -52.50
C ASP A 708 0.75 89.90 -51.07
N LYS A 709 1.27 91.12 -50.93
CA LYS A 709 1.72 91.72 -49.68
C LYS A 709 0.57 91.96 -48.71
N ASP A 710 0.73 91.45 -47.50
CA ASP A 710 -0.13 91.73 -46.36
C ASP A 710 0.22 93.06 -45.69
N ASP A 711 -0.76 93.65 -45.00
CA ASP A 711 -0.47 94.78 -44.12
C ASP A 711 0.17 94.28 -42.81
N LEU A 712 1.49 94.06 -42.85
CA LEU A 712 2.24 93.52 -41.71
C LEU A 712 2.18 94.40 -40.45
N LYS A 713 1.77 95.67 -40.57
CA LYS A 713 1.59 96.57 -39.41
C LYS A 713 0.44 96.14 -38.50
N GLN A 714 -0.41 95.21 -38.93
CA GLN A 714 -1.42 94.59 -38.08
C GLN A 714 -0.81 93.73 -36.96
N ILE A 715 0.44 93.27 -37.12
CA ILE A 715 1.18 92.58 -36.06
C ILE A 715 1.74 93.63 -35.10
N LYS A 716 1.40 93.49 -33.82
CA LYS A 716 1.88 94.38 -32.77
C LYS A 716 3.41 94.27 -32.66
N GLY A 717 4.08 95.39 -32.90
CA GLY A 717 5.55 95.48 -32.90
C GLY A 717 6.14 95.80 -34.27
N ILE A 718 5.35 95.66 -35.35
CA ILE A 718 5.74 96.03 -36.71
C ILE A 718 5.18 97.42 -37.03
N GLY A 719 6.08 98.41 -37.13
CA GLY A 719 5.75 99.76 -37.62
C GLY A 719 6.05 99.94 -39.11
N PRO A 720 5.69 101.08 -39.72
CA PRO A 720 5.87 101.32 -41.16
C PRO A 720 7.30 101.09 -41.67
N PHE A 721 8.32 101.49 -40.90
CA PHE A 721 9.71 101.29 -41.29
C PHE A 721 10.20 99.85 -41.10
N ILE A 722 9.66 99.13 -40.12
CA ILE A 722 9.99 97.70 -39.92
C ILE A 722 9.34 96.85 -41.01
N GLU A 723 8.12 97.21 -41.42
CA GLU A 723 7.49 96.63 -42.60
C GLU A 723 8.34 96.87 -43.85
N GLU A 724 8.86 98.09 -44.09
CA GLU A 724 9.78 98.36 -45.22
C GLU A 724 11.04 97.46 -45.17
N LYS A 725 11.62 97.24 -44.00
CA LYS A 725 12.78 96.35 -43.82
C LYS A 725 12.47 94.88 -44.05
N LEU A 726 11.31 94.40 -43.58
CA LEU A 726 10.86 93.01 -43.82
C LEU A 726 10.59 92.77 -45.32
N ASN A 727 9.97 93.74 -45.99
CA ASN A 727 9.78 93.68 -47.44
C ASN A 727 11.13 93.66 -48.17
N ALA A 728 12.11 94.44 -47.72
CA ALA A 728 13.47 94.43 -48.28
C ALA A 728 14.15 93.07 -48.12
N LEU A 729 13.83 92.31 -47.06
CA LEU A 729 14.28 90.92 -46.90
C LEU A 729 13.53 89.92 -47.79
N GLY A 730 12.40 90.27 -48.39
CA GLY A 730 11.55 89.35 -49.13
C GLY A 730 10.42 88.71 -48.31
N ILE A 731 10.13 89.26 -47.13
CA ILE A 731 9.02 88.84 -46.26
C ILE A 731 7.86 89.81 -46.44
N TYR A 732 6.80 89.35 -47.09
CA TYR A 732 5.65 90.16 -47.51
C TYR A 732 4.33 89.72 -46.87
N THR A 733 4.21 88.49 -46.37
CA THR A 733 2.91 87.92 -45.93
C THR A 733 2.89 87.45 -44.48
N PHE A 734 1.69 87.39 -43.89
CA PHE A 734 1.45 86.81 -42.57
C PHE A 734 1.84 85.33 -42.54
N LEU A 735 1.66 84.61 -43.66
CA LEU A 735 2.04 83.21 -43.77
C LEU A 735 3.55 83.02 -43.57
N GLN A 736 4.38 83.85 -44.21
CA GLN A 736 5.83 83.78 -44.03
C GLN A 736 6.21 84.01 -42.56
N ILE A 737 5.66 85.03 -41.91
CA ILE A 737 5.96 85.31 -40.50
C ILE A 737 5.46 84.18 -39.58
N SER A 738 4.32 83.56 -39.88
CA SER A 738 3.76 82.47 -39.07
C SER A 738 4.62 81.21 -39.05
N ARG A 739 5.47 81.02 -40.06
CA ARG A 739 6.35 79.86 -40.23
C ARG A 739 7.74 80.07 -39.64
N MET A 740 8.00 81.21 -39.00
CA MET A 740 9.28 81.46 -38.36
C MET A 740 9.50 80.47 -37.20
N THR A 741 10.59 79.70 -37.28
CA THR A 741 11.11 78.94 -36.13
C THR A 741 11.89 79.86 -35.19
N PRO A 742 12.18 79.46 -33.93
CA PRO A 742 12.96 80.28 -33.02
C PRO A 742 14.32 80.74 -33.59
N GLU A 743 14.94 79.90 -34.42
CA GLU A 743 16.19 80.19 -35.13
C GLU A 743 15.99 81.27 -36.19
N ILE A 744 14.91 81.17 -36.99
CA ILE A 744 14.59 82.13 -38.04
C ILE A 744 14.12 83.46 -37.44
N GLU A 745 13.39 83.46 -36.33
CA GLU A 745 13.00 84.69 -35.61
C GLU A 745 14.24 85.50 -35.20
N GLU A 746 15.30 84.85 -34.74
CA GLU A 746 16.55 85.52 -34.38
C GLU A 746 17.31 85.98 -35.62
N GLN A 747 17.39 85.16 -36.67
CA GLN A 747 18.00 85.56 -37.95
C GLN A 747 17.32 86.81 -38.52
N VAL A 748 15.98 86.84 -38.56
CA VAL A 748 15.21 87.99 -39.05
C VAL A 748 15.43 89.20 -38.15
N ASN A 749 15.42 89.04 -36.83
CA ASN A 749 15.64 90.11 -35.87
C ASN A 749 17.03 90.77 -36.03
N VAL A 750 18.08 89.97 -36.27
CA VAL A 750 19.43 90.44 -36.59
C VAL A 750 19.46 91.12 -37.98
N ALA A 751 18.79 90.53 -38.97
CA ALA A 751 18.80 91.03 -40.35
C ALA A 751 18.14 92.39 -40.51
N ILE A 752 17.00 92.64 -39.85
CA ILE A 752 16.31 93.95 -39.86
C ILE A 752 16.96 95.00 -38.94
N GLU A 753 18.08 94.66 -38.29
CA GLU A 753 18.82 95.55 -37.36
C GLU A 753 17.92 96.11 -36.25
N PHE A 754 17.07 95.25 -35.67
CA PHE A 754 16.14 95.61 -34.61
C PHE A 754 16.66 95.15 -33.25
N PHE A 755 16.16 95.75 -32.16
CA PHE A 755 16.63 95.44 -30.80
C PHE A 755 16.55 93.94 -30.52
N ARG A 756 17.67 93.34 -30.07
CA ARG A 756 17.83 91.89 -29.88
C ARG A 756 16.66 91.26 -29.13
N GLY A 757 16.12 90.16 -29.68
CA GLY A 757 15.07 89.33 -29.09
C GLY A 757 13.66 89.91 -29.09
N ARG A 758 13.37 91.00 -29.82
CA ARG A 758 12.03 91.61 -29.80
C ARG A 758 11.02 90.84 -30.65
N VAL A 759 11.41 90.29 -31.80
CA VAL A 759 10.52 89.48 -32.68
C VAL A 759 9.85 88.34 -31.89
N ARG A 760 10.65 87.59 -31.12
CA ARG A 760 10.18 86.50 -30.25
C ARG A 760 9.37 86.98 -29.05
N ARG A 761 9.81 88.06 -28.39
CA ARG A 761 9.11 88.65 -27.23
C ARG A 761 7.73 89.21 -27.59
N ASP A 762 7.66 89.89 -28.73
CA ASP A 762 6.42 90.42 -29.30
C ASP A 762 5.62 89.32 -29.99
N LYS A 763 6.10 88.07 -30.04
CA LYS A 763 5.38 86.88 -30.53
C LYS A 763 4.85 87.05 -31.96
N TRP A 764 5.69 87.55 -32.87
CA TRP A 764 5.26 87.86 -34.24
C TRP A 764 4.72 86.63 -34.97
N ALA A 765 5.37 85.46 -34.87
CA ALA A 765 4.91 84.24 -35.52
C ALA A 765 3.49 83.82 -35.07
N GLN A 766 3.21 83.90 -33.76
CA GLN A 766 1.89 83.55 -33.22
C GLN A 766 0.80 84.54 -33.63
N GLN A 767 1.12 85.84 -33.67
CA GLN A 767 0.18 86.87 -34.15
C GLN A 767 -0.10 86.72 -35.64
N ALA A 768 0.94 86.50 -36.44
CA ALA A 768 0.83 86.30 -37.88
C ALA A 768 -0.01 85.06 -38.23
N LYS A 769 0.15 83.96 -37.47
CA LYS A 769 -0.66 82.76 -37.64
C LYS A 769 -2.16 83.05 -37.49
N LYS A 770 -2.55 83.76 -36.43
CA LYS A 770 -3.95 84.17 -36.20
C LYS A 770 -4.50 85.11 -37.28
N LEU A 771 -3.67 86.03 -37.77
CA LEU A 771 -4.08 86.97 -38.82
C LEU A 771 -4.20 86.28 -40.18
N HIS A 772 -3.36 85.27 -40.45
CA HIS A 772 -3.47 84.46 -41.66
C HIS A 772 -4.74 83.60 -41.65
N GLU A 773 -5.04 82.93 -40.53
CA GLU A 773 -6.25 82.09 -40.36
C GLU A 773 -7.57 82.87 -40.48
N ASN A 774 -7.57 84.19 -40.22
CA ASN A 774 -8.75 85.06 -40.35
C ASN A 774 -8.86 85.76 -41.72
N LYS A 775 -7.95 85.46 -42.66
CA LYS A 775 -7.89 86.08 -44.00
C LYS A 775 -8.66 85.26 -45.05
N ASP A 776 -8.88 83.98 -44.77
CA ASP A 776 -9.80 83.08 -45.48
C ASP A 776 -11.18 83.12 -44.84
#